data_AF-A0A9Q0RWY9-F1
#
_entry.id   AF-A0A9Q0RWY9-F1
#
_cell.length_a   1.000
_cell.length_b   1.000
_cell.length_c   1.000
_cell.angle_alpha   90.00
_cell.angle_beta   90.00
_cell.angle_gamma   90.00
#
_symmetry.space_group_name_H-M   'P 1'
#
loop_
_entity.id
_entity.type
_entity.pdbx_description
1 polymer ?
#
loop_
_entity_poly.entity_id
_entity_poly.type
_entity_poly.pdbx_seq_one_letter_code
_entity_poly.pdbx_strand_id
1 'polypeptide(L)'
;MFRSRSWFGGWAGKPKNRLSLDHLKYLHNVLERNQTVSENNRGLLVESLRCIAEILIWGDQNDSTVFDFFLEKNMLSYFLHIMRQKSGGSSFVCVQLLQTLNILFENIRNETSLYYLLSNNHVNSIIVHKFDFSDEDVMGYYILFLKTLSLKLNTHTIHFFYNEHTNDFPLYTEAIKFFNHPESMVRIAVRTISLNVYKVENRSMLQFIRDKTAAPYFSNLVWFIGKHILELDTCVRNDTDHQSQNRLSNLVAEHLDHLHYLNDILCLDIKDLNAVLTEHLLHKLFIPLYIFSLTPAPPLLSMALVTKNLAAVLNKVVEIDIQEINNPRVSGVVALFLLSLVFLVITHGPLVHSLAWVILNADHNVFKDGAAEVLNAYIEKREVVALGFGQPQESLEEALEISATNSNSSSSQSNEPSSAQAVSCEEATSDDSQHQVNITDEEKEKLKNSLSTTSESNRPFLDMVLSSMDCNENDYLALLALCLIYALANNKGVSSEWLEQILNKRSTSSALYKTMLIEKLLQIVNLSSQPTCRIRLITLELTIKLFCQMIQLNSAECCLLDTHHNAIFSARNQSMTVLRNFYKSEDIFLDLFEDEYNEFIKSSLNVEFLCMDSTILLPPTGTPLTGIGFTRRLPCGEVEKARRAIRVFFHLRQLCQSVTYDEETSLPLTNPTKCVQIDNVLDLNNSDLIACTVILKDGTKFRRFLVIDVLQLILVEPDSKRLGWGIAKLVGFLQDVEVLGDKDDSRCLHITVHRGGATTNRNPILSAKFVFDDHIRCMAAKQRLTKGRTKARQKKMYQIAQLLEIPGQVTDGALPTYANSLRTGRTPRPLFTTINRVPGFAAALRRDSMPSGSVSRSQMTASRGTEKTRPTTASRESSKSRSNTPKSRDGSPRMPRPRSEEIPLEDFRHSRQSSPASRNSSNAPSRSHTPSRLANEPLSLPKETTPSADGASTESKTLDQNSKETSFIAHKMKGNVETV
;
A
#
# COMPACT_ATOMS: atom_id res chain seq x y z
N MET A 1 -7.96 24.94 32.45
CA MET A 1 -8.92 25.12 33.57
C MET A 1 -8.45 26.27 34.43
N PHE A 2 -8.93 27.50 34.19
CA PHE A 2 -8.52 28.70 34.96
C PHE A 2 -9.72 29.32 35.67
N ARG A 3 -9.54 29.69 36.94
CA ARG A 3 -10.57 30.34 37.76
C ARG A 3 -10.66 31.82 37.41
N SER A 4 -11.81 32.27 36.91
CA SER A 4 -12.12 33.69 36.79
C SER A 4 -12.25 34.31 38.19
N ARG A 5 -11.45 35.35 38.47
CA ARG A 5 -11.66 36.23 39.63
C ARG A 5 -12.52 37.41 39.18
N SER A 6 -13.78 37.43 39.60
CA SER A 6 -14.67 38.57 39.39
C SER A 6 -14.25 39.75 40.27
N TRP A 7 -13.59 40.76 39.70
CA TRP A 7 -13.31 42.02 40.38
C TRP A 7 -13.61 43.21 39.46
N PHE A 8 -14.88 43.60 39.40
CA PHE A 8 -15.33 44.98 39.27
C PHE A 8 -16.79 45.04 39.73
N GLY A 9 -17.07 45.85 40.76
CA GLY A 9 -18.41 46.05 41.30
C GLY A 9 -19.09 47.31 40.74
N GLY A 10 -20.38 47.47 41.04
CA GLY A 10 -21.01 48.80 40.99
C GLY A 10 -21.61 49.27 39.66
N TRP A 11 -22.43 48.46 38.99
CA TRP A 11 -23.50 49.02 38.14
C TRP A 11 -24.81 48.23 38.31
N ALA A 12 -25.84 48.89 38.82
CA ALA A 12 -27.19 48.33 38.89
C ALA A 12 -27.80 48.30 37.47
N GLY A 13 -28.38 47.17 37.07
CA GLY A 13 -29.03 47.03 35.76
C GLY A 13 -28.76 45.72 34.99
N LYS A 14 -27.87 44.84 35.46
CA LYS A 14 -27.70 43.51 34.85
C LYS A 14 -28.93 42.63 35.13
N PRO A 15 -29.66 42.13 34.11
CA PRO A 15 -30.82 41.26 34.31
C PRO A 15 -30.43 39.89 34.87
N LYS A 16 -31.38 39.21 35.53
CA LYS A 16 -31.13 37.95 36.24
C LYS A 16 -31.03 36.73 35.34
N ASN A 17 -31.76 36.70 34.22
CA ASN A 17 -31.66 35.62 33.23
C ASN A 17 -30.60 35.99 32.17
N ARG A 18 -29.61 35.11 31.99
CA ARG A 18 -28.54 35.29 30.99
C ARG A 18 -29.02 35.02 29.56
N LEU A 19 -29.99 34.14 29.37
CA LEU A 19 -30.55 33.79 28.06
C LEU A 19 -31.90 34.47 27.94
N SER A 20 -31.89 35.77 27.61
CA SER A 20 -33.10 36.58 27.45
C SER A 20 -32.87 37.80 26.56
N LEU A 21 -33.94 38.22 25.87
CA LEU A 21 -33.98 39.45 25.08
C LEU A 21 -33.57 40.70 25.90
N ASP A 22 -33.90 40.77 27.18
CA ASP A 22 -33.49 41.90 28.03
C ASP A 22 -31.99 41.89 28.37
N HIS A 23 -31.35 40.71 28.39
CA HIS A 23 -29.89 40.67 28.45
C HIS A 23 -29.25 41.09 27.12
N LEU A 24 -29.84 40.72 25.98
CA LEU A 24 -29.38 41.19 24.67
C LEU A 24 -29.49 42.73 24.54
N LYS A 25 -30.60 43.34 24.99
CA LYS A 25 -30.74 44.81 25.09
C LYS A 25 -29.67 45.45 25.98
N TYR A 26 -29.36 44.82 27.13
CA TYR A 26 -28.26 45.28 27.98
C TYR A 26 -26.90 45.21 27.26
N LEU A 27 -26.62 44.12 26.54
CA LEU A 27 -25.34 43.92 25.83
C LEU A 27 -25.20 44.84 24.62
N HIS A 28 -26.28 45.11 23.88
CA HIS A 28 -26.33 46.18 22.87
C HIS A 28 -25.84 47.51 23.43
N ASN A 29 -26.41 47.93 24.57
CA ASN A 29 -26.06 49.20 25.21
C ASN A 29 -24.62 49.21 25.78
N VAL A 30 -23.99 48.04 25.98
CA VAL A 30 -22.56 47.94 26.31
C VAL A 30 -21.70 48.16 25.07
N LEU A 31 -22.05 47.56 23.92
CA LEU A 31 -21.33 47.78 22.65
C LEU A 31 -21.45 49.22 22.17
N GLU A 32 -22.67 49.79 22.17
CA GLU A 32 -22.95 51.16 21.77
C GLU A 32 -22.13 52.20 22.54
N ARG A 33 -21.82 51.92 23.83
CA ARG A 33 -20.99 52.76 24.70
C ARG A 33 -19.48 52.49 24.59
N ASN A 34 -19.07 51.40 23.95
CA ASN A 34 -17.67 50.95 23.88
C ASN A 34 -17.25 50.69 22.41
N GLN A 35 -17.68 51.56 21.50
CA GLN A 35 -17.43 51.38 20.07
C GLN A 35 -15.93 51.27 19.74
N THR A 36 -15.07 52.03 20.42
CA THR A 36 -13.61 51.97 20.25
C THR A 36 -12.93 50.96 21.17
N VAL A 37 -12.08 50.11 20.59
CA VAL A 37 -11.29 49.11 21.32
C VAL A 37 -10.07 49.75 21.97
N SER A 38 -9.80 49.34 23.21
CA SER A 38 -8.63 49.70 24.01
C SER A 38 -8.20 48.51 24.86
N GLU A 39 -6.98 48.53 25.41
CA GLU A 39 -6.49 47.44 26.25
C GLU A 39 -7.35 47.18 27.50
N ASN A 40 -8.06 48.21 27.97
CA ASN A 40 -8.91 48.18 29.16
C ASN A 40 -10.32 47.63 28.90
N ASN A 41 -10.89 47.81 27.70
CA ASN A 41 -12.25 47.34 27.36
C ASN A 41 -12.29 46.12 26.42
N ARG A 42 -11.20 45.73 25.76
CA ARG A 42 -11.14 44.56 24.86
C ARG A 42 -11.73 43.27 25.47
N GLY A 43 -11.43 42.98 26.74
CA GLY A 43 -11.96 41.80 27.43
C GLY A 43 -13.46 41.88 27.73
N LEU A 44 -13.98 43.09 27.98
CA LEU A 44 -15.42 43.34 28.14
C LEU A 44 -16.16 43.18 26.81
N LEU A 45 -15.58 43.69 25.72
CA LEU A 45 -16.14 43.58 24.37
C LEU A 45 -16.20 42.12 23.91
N VAL A 46 -15.09 41.38 24.03
CA VAL A 46 -15.02 39.94 23.70
C VAL A 46 -16.07 39.14 24.48
N GLU A 47 -16.14 39.29 25.82
CA GLU A 47 -17.13 38.56 26.63
C GLU A 47 -18.58 38.98 26.32
N SER A 48 -18.81 40.24 25.96
CA SER A 48 -20.15 40.71 25.56
C SER A 48 -20.59 40.10 24.23
N LEU A 49 -19.68 40.01 23.25
CA LEU A 49 -19.94 39.43 21.93
C LEU A 49 -20.08 37.90 22.00
N ARG A 50 -19.29 37.25 22.86
CA ARG A 50 -19.43 35.83 23.23
C ARG A 50 -20.81 35.55 23.84
N CYS A 51 -21.25 36.35 24.81
CA CYS A 51 -22.59 36.24 25.40
C CYS A 51 -23.71 36.53 24.39
N ILE A 52 -23.52 37.47 23.45
CA ILE A 52 -24.49 37.70 22.36
C ILE A 52 -24.65 36.44 21.50
N ALA A 53 -23.55 35.77 21.12
CA ALA A 53 -23.62 34.51 20.38
C ALA A 53 -24.28 33.38 21.19
N GLU A 54 -24.01 33.25 22.50
CA GLU A 54 -24.72 32.30 23.38
C GLU A 54 -26.24 32.56 23.39
N ILE A 55 -26.65 33.83 23.48
CA ILE A 55 -28.06 34.23 23.46
C ILE A 55 -28.72 33.95 22.10
N LEU A 56 -28.01 34.19 20.98
CA LEU A 56 -28.50 33.88 19.64
C LEU A 56 -28.68 32.38 19.41
N ILE A 57 -27.67 31.55 19.74
CA ILE A 57 -27.76 30.09 19.58
C ILE A 57 -28.92 29.51 20.39
N TRP A 58 -29.21 30.08 21.56
CA TRP A 58 -30.40 29.73 22.33
C TRP A 58 -31.70 30.24 21.68
N GLY A 59 -31.74 31.51 21.27
CA GLY A 59 -32.90 32.14 20.62
C GLY A 59 -33.35 31.41 19.35
N ASP A 60 -32.40 30.96 18.52
CA ASP A 60 -32.63 30.19 17.29
C ASP A 60 -33.57 28.98 17.47
N GLN A 61 -33.57 28.41 18.68
CA GLN A 61 -34.27 27.19 19.04
C GLN A 61 -35.40 27.42 20.06
N ASN A 62 -35.54 28.62 20.64
CA ASN A 62 -36.42 28.87 21.80
C ASN A 62 -37.23 30.18 21.74
N ASP A 63 -36.73 31.25 21.09
CA ASP A 63 -37.33 32.58 21.10
C ASP A 63 -36.86 33.41 19.89
N SER A 64 -37.72 33.55 18.87
CA SER A 64 -37.40 34.31 17.64
C SER A 64 -37.24 35.81 17.90
N THR A 65 -37.84 36.35 18.96
CA THR A 65 -37.79 37.80 19.25
C THR A 65 -36.39 38.29 19.59
N VAL A 66 -35.52 37.36 20.00
CA VAL A 66 -34.07 37.56 20.18
C VAL A 66 -33.39 37.87 18.83
N PHE A 67 -33.74 37.13 17.77
CA PHE A 67 -33.22 37.38 16.42
C PHE A 67 -33.83 38.64 15.82
N ASP A 68 -35.14 38.84 15.95
CA ASP A 68 -35.83 40.03 15.45
C ASP A 68 -35.15 41.32 15.96
N PHE A 69 -34.85 41.40 17.27
CA PHE A 69 -34.14 42.54 17.85
C PHE A 69 -32.67 42.64 17.41
N PHE A 70 -31.95 41.52 17.30
CA PHE A 70 -30.55 41.51 16.83
C PHE A 70 -30.43 42.08 15.41
N LEU A 71 -31.39 41.74 14.54
CA LEU A 71 -31.48 42.20 13.16
C LEU A 71 -31.95 43.66 13.09
N GLU A 72 -32.98 44.04 13.85
CA GLU A 72 -33.48 45.43 13.96
C GLU A 72 -32.38 46.42 14.37
N LYS A 73 -31.47 45.99 15.25
CA LYS A 73 -30.31 46.80 15.69
C LYS A 73 -29.02 46.53 14.89
N ASN A 74 -29.10 45.80 13.79
CA ASN A 74 -27.99 45.50 12.88
C ASN A 74 -26.71 45.01 13.62
N MET A 75 -26.89 44.18 14.66
CA MET A 75 -25.85 43.97 15.67
C MET A 75 -24.61 43.24 15.16
N LEU A 76 -24.72 42.51 14.04
CA LEU A 76 -23.58 41.88 13.36
C LEU A 76 -22.55 42.91 12.87
N SER A 77 -22.98 44.14 12.55
CA SER A 77 -22.08 45.21 12.11
C SER A 77 -21.05 45.63 13.18
N TYR A 78 -21.36 45.48 14.47
CA TYR A 78 -20.41 45.77 15.55
C TYR A 78 -19.22 44.81 15.58
N PHE A 79 -19.41 43.53 15.22
CA PHE A 79 -18.30 42.56 15.10
C PHE A 79 -17.30 43.04 14.05
N LEU A 80 -17.80 43.36 12.85
CA LEU A 80 -17.01 43.88 11.74
C LEU A 80 -16.35 45.24 12.05
N HIS A 81 -17.06 46.14 12.73
CA HIS A 81 -16.52 47.43 13.13
C HIS A 81 -15.37 47.29 14.13
N ILE A 82 -15.51 46.40 15.12
CA ILE A 82 -14.48 46.12 16.13
C ILE A 82 -13.24 45.49 15.48
N MET A 83 -13.41 44.50 14.59
CA MET A 83 -12.31 43.86 13.86
C MET A 83 -11.52 44.85 12.98
N ARG A 84 -12.20 45.81 12.34
CA ARG A 84 -11.57 46.82 11.45
C ARG A 84 -10.76 47.92 12.15
N GLN A 85 -10.78 48.02 13.49
CA GLN A 85 -10.03 49.05 14.19
C GLN A 85 -8.58 48.66 14.45
N LYS A 86 -7.64 49.62 14.40
CA LYS A 86 -6.21 49.38 14.67
C LYS A 86 -5.92 48.74 16.04
N SER A 87 -6.77 48.99 17.04
CA SER A 87 -6.66 48.39 18.38
C SER A 87 -7.57 47.17 18.59
N GLY A 88 -8.50 46.90 17.66
CA GLY A 88 -9.28 45.66 17.60
C GLY A 88 -8.61 44.58 16.73
N GLY A 89 -7.78 44.98 15.78
CA GLY A 89 -6.87 44.13 15.01
C GLY A 89 -5.74 43.49 15.82
N SER A 90 -5.71 43.66 17.15
CA SER A 90 -4.84 42.84 18.00
C SER A 90 -5.30 41.39 17.92
N SER A 91 -4.39 40.46 17.57
CA SER A 91 -4.65 39.03 17.36
C SER A 91 -5.70 38.45 18.30
N PHE A 92 -5.53 38.60 19.63
CA PHE A 92 -6.46 38.14 20.66
C PHE A 92 -7.94 38.50 20.40
N VAL A 93 -8.24 39.73 19.94
CA VAL A 93 -9.62 40.16 19.66
C VAL A 93 -10.11 39.56 18.34
N CYS A 94 -9.29 39.56 17.28
CA CYS A 94 -9.64 38.90 16.01
C CYS A 94 -9.90 37.40 16.18
N VAL A 95 -9.00 36.68 16.86
CA VAL A 95 -9.12 35.25 17.23
C VAL A 95 -10.44 34.98 17.95
N GLN A 96 -10.74 35.75 19.01
CA GLN A 96 -11.95 35.53 19.80
C GLN A 96 -13.24 35.88 19.03
N LEU A 97 -13.20 36.83 18.10
CA LEU A 97 -14.36 37.16 17.26
C LEU A 97 -14.57 36.15 16.13
N LEU A 98 -13.51 35.69 15.46
CA LEU A 98 -13.58 34.59 14.49
C LEU A 98 -14.09 33.30 15.17
N GLN A 99 -13.57 32.97 16.36
CA GLN A 99 -14.06 31.83 17.15
C GLN A 99 -15.54 31.98 17.52
N THR A 100 -15.97 33.18 17.95
CA THR A 100 -17.37 33.45 18.33
C THR A 100 -18.30 33.35 17.12
N LEU A 101 -17.92 33.90 15.96
CA LEU A 101 -18.66 33.81 14.71
C LEU A 101 -18.72 32.37 14.19
N ASN A 102 -17.62 31.63 14.28
CA ASN A 102 -17.59 30.21 13.90
C ASN A 102 -18.60 29.39 14.72
N ILE A 103 -18.57 29.50 16.05
CA ILE A 103 -19.50 28.79 16.94
C ILE A 103 -20.96 29.20 16.64
N LEU A 104 -21.22 30.47 16.34
CA LEU A 104 -22.54 30.96 15.95
C LEU A 104 -23.06 30.30 14.66
N PHE A 105 -22.29 30.39 13.56
CA PHE A 105 -22.72 29.83 12.27
C PHE A 105 -22.78 28.30 12.27
N GLU A 106 -21.90 27.63 13.02
CA GLU A 106 -21.93 26.17 13.21
C GLU A 106 -23.26 25.73 13.85
N ASN A 107 -23.68 26.40 14.95
CA ASN A 107 -24.77 25.95 15.81
C ASN A 107 -26.17 26.46 15.41
N ILE A 108 -26.29 27.47 14.53
CA ILE A 108 -27.59 27.87 13.96
C ILE A 108 -28.16 26.75 13.08
N ARG A 109 -29.46 26.48 13.28
CA ARG A 109 -30.23 25.40 12.64
C ARG A 109 -31.45 25.91 11.87
N ASN A 110 -32.03 27.05 12.26
CA ASN A 110 -33.16 27.61 11.53
C ASN A 110 -32.68 28.30 10.24
N GLU A 111 -33.21 27.86 9.10
CA GLU A 111 -32.89 28.44 7.79
C GLU A 111 -33.24 29.94 7.71
N THR A 112 -34.35 30.36 8.33
CA THR A 112 -34.76 31.77 8.35
C THR A 112 -33.74 32.65 9.08
N SER A 113 -33.27 32.21 10.26
CA SER A 113 -32.19 32.88 11.00
C SER A 113 -30.90 32.96 10.18
N LEU A 114 -30.54 31.86 9.50
CA LEU A 114 -29.35 31.78 8.66
C LEU A 114 -29.44 32.76 7.49
N TYR A 115 -30.55 32.77 6.74
CA TYR A 115 -30.75 33.68 5.61
C TYR A 115 -30.66 35.15 6.03
N TYR A 116 -31.21 35.55 7.19
CA TYR A 116 -31.10 36.93 7.68
C TYR A 116 -29.69 37.35 8.10
N LEU A 117 -28.87 36.44 8.63
CA LEU A 117 -27.46 36.74 8.94
C LEU A 117 -26.62 36.90 7.67
N LEU A 118 -26.91 36.11 6.63
CA LEU A 118 -26.21 36.18 5.34
C LEU A 118 -26.64 37.38 4.48
N SER A 119 -27.94 37.74 4.48
CA SER A 119 -28.53 38.74 3.58
C SER A 119 -27.94 40.15 3.69
N ASN A 120 -27.34 40.50 4.83
CA ASN A 120 -26.82 41.83 5.10
C ASN A 120 -25.38 42.06 4.57
N ASN A 121 -24.77 41.10 3.86
CA ASN A 121 -23.43 41.16 3.25
C ASN A 121 -22.25 41.41 4.23
N HIS A 122 -22.52 41.49 5.53
CA HIS A 122 -21.49 41.60 6.58
C HIS A 122 -20.54 40.40 6.58
N VAL A 123 -21.05 39.19 6.28
CA VAL A 123 -20.25 37.97 6.25
C VAL A 123 -19.18 38.03 5.17
N ASN A 124 -19.53 38.39 3.93
CA ASN A 124 -18.55 38.62 2.86
C ASN A 124 -17.59 39.77 3.22
N SER A 125 -18.10 40.80 3.90
CA SER A 125 -17.29 41.92 4.41
C SER A 125 -16.31 41.56 5.54
N ILE A 126 -16.49 40.40 6.19
CA ILE A 126 -15.57 39.75 7.15
C ILE A 126 -14.61 38.81 6.41
N ILE A 127 -15.07 38.09 5.37
CA ILE A 127 -14.22 37.23 4.53
C ILE A 127 -13.12 38.05 3.84
N VAL A 128 -13.47 39.14 3.14
CA VAL A 128 -12.51 40.02 2.44
C VAL A 128 -11.77 40.97 3.41
N HIS A 129 -11.78 40.69 4.72
CA HIS A 129 -11.01 41.48 5.67
C HIS A 129 -9.52 41.08 5.64
N LYS A 130 -8.63 42.05 5.50
CA LYS A 130 -7.17 41.81 5.49
C LYS A 130 -6.67 41.59 6.92
N PHE A 131 -6.77 40.34 7.38
CA PHE A 131 -6.17 39.86 8.63
C PHE A 131 -4.65 39.87 8.57
N ASP A 132 -4.00 39.96 9.73
CA ASP A 132 -2.56 39.69 9.84
C ASP A 132 -2.33 38.19 10.03
N PHE A 133 -1.99 37.52 8.93
CA PHE A 133 -1.69 36.09 8.88
C PHE A 133 -0.26 35.75 9.36
N SER A 134 0.49 36.73 9.89
CA SER A 134 1.73 36.46 10.66
C SER A 134 1.46 35.77 11.99
N ASP A 135 0.19 35.70 12.41
CA ASP A 135 -0.30 35.01 13.59
C ASP A 135 -1.07 33.73 13.18
N GLU A 136 -0.51 32.57 13.52
CA GLU A 136 -1.05 31.24 13.18
C GLU A 136 -2.42 30.97 13.86
N ASP A 137 -2.70 31.55 15.04
CA ASP A 137 -4.04 31.43 15.65
C ASP A 137 -5.06 32.19 14.79
N VAL A 138 -4.74 33.41 14.35
CA VAL A 138 -5.63 34.19 13.45
C VAL A 138 -5.89 33.43 12.15
N MET A 139 -4.85 32.84 11.54
CA MET A 139 -4.99 31.97 10.36
C MET A 139 -5.92 30.78 10.64
N GLY A 140 -5.65 30.02 11.70
CA GLY A 140 -6.41 28.81 12.05
C GLY A 140 -7.90 29.08 12.26
N TYR A 141 -8.25 30.13 13.00
CA TYR A 141 -9.66 30.51 13.21
C TYR A 141 -10.32 31.11 11.96
N TYR A 142 -9.57 31.79 11.09
CA TYR A 142 -10.08 32.30 9.81
C TYR A 142 -10.42 31.15 8.85
N ILE A 143 -9.50 30.21 8.63
CA ILE A 143 -9.70 29.03 7.78
C ILE A 143 -10.83 28.15 8.32
N LEU A 144 -10.93 27.99 9.64
CA LEU A 144 -12.06 27.29 10.28
C LEU A 144 -13.40 27.99 10.03
N PHE A 145 -13.45 29.33 10.11
CA PHE A 145 -14.63 30.12 9.81
C PHE A 145 -15.08 29.95 8.34
N LEU A 146 -14.16 30.03 7.37
CA LEU A 146 -14.46 29.76 5.96
C LEU A 146 -15.01 28.33 5.76
N LYS A 147 -14.40 27.34 6.43
CA LYS A 147 -14.86 25.94 6.40
C LYS A 147 -16.28 25.79 6.93
N THR A 148 -16.61 26.41 8.06
CA THR A 148 -17.95 26.38 8.65
C THR A 148 -18.99 27.05 7.76
N LEU A 149 -18.65 28.14 7.08
CA LEU A 149 -19.54 28.75 6.07
C LEU A 149 -19.73 27.84 4.85
N SER A 150 -18.67 27.18 4.36
CA SER A 150 -18.77 26.21 3.25
C SER A 150 -19.72 25.04 3.55
N LEU A 151 -19.81 24.62 4.83
CA LEU A 151 -20.71 23.56 5.29
C LEU A 151 -22.19 23.99 5.39
N LYS A 152 -22.48 25.28 5.18
CA LYS A 152 -23.82 25.86 5.11
C LYS A 152 -24.21 26.24 3.66
N LEU A 153 -23.37 25.92 2.67
CA LEU A 153 -23.67 26.11 1.26
C LEU A 153 -24.66 25.07 0.74
N ASN A 154 -25.68 25.55 0.04
CA ASN A 154 -26.66 24.79 -0.72
C ASN A 154 -27.19 25.67 -1.88
N THR A 155 -28.09 25.12 -2.71
CA THR A 155 -28.64 25.80 -3.90
C THR A 155 -29.40 27.10 -3.59
N HIS A 156 -29.80 27.34 -2.34
CA HIS A 156 -30.44 28.57 -1.89
C HIS A 156 -29.42 29.54 -1.25
N THR A 157 -28.55 29.08 -0.36
CA THR A 157 -27.59 29.95 0.34
C THR A 157 -26.47 30.46 -0.56
N ILE A 158 -26.15 29.78 -1.67
CA ILE A 158 -25.09 30.19 -2.60
C ILE A 158 -25.26 31.62 -3.12
N HIS A 159 -26.50 32.08 -3.29
CA HIS A 159 -26.82 33.43 -3.77
C HIS A 159 -26.46 34.56 -2.78
N PHE A 160 -26.11 34.24 -1.52
CA PHE A 160 -25.54 35.22 -0.58
C PHE A 160 -24.01 35.32 -0.66
N PHE A 161 -23.33 34.36 -1.31
CA PHE A 161 -21.87 34.31 -1.41
C PHE A 161 -21.35 34.52 -2.83
N TYR A 162 -22.13 34.14 -3.85
CA TYR A 162 -21.82 34.37 -5.27
C TYR A 162 -22.76 35.44 -5.85
N ASN A 163 -22.18 36.49 -6.42
CA ASN A 163 -22.91 37.53 -7.16
C ASN A 163 -22.65 37.38 -8.67
N GLU A 164 -23.68 36.93 -9.38
CA GLU A 164 -23.68 36.68 -10.82
C GLU A 164 -23.45 37.96 -11.66
N HIS A 165 -23.88 39.13 -11.18
CA HIS A 165 -23.71 40.39 -11.91
C HIS A 165 -22.28 40.93 -11.83
N THR A 166 -21.62 40.82 -10.68
CA THR A 166 -20.23 41.28 -10.49
C THR A 166 -19.19 40.19 -10.76
N ASN A 167 -19.62 38.92 -10.89
CA ASN A 167 -18.73 37.76 -10.92
C ASN A 167 -17.77 37.76 -9.72
N ASP A 168 -18.34 37.88 -8.52
CA ASP A 168 -17.64 37.88 -7.24
C ASP A 168 -18.07 36.68 -6.39
N PHE A 169 -17.11 36.01 -5.73
CA PHE A 169 -17.34 34.85 -4.87
C PHE A 169 -16.34 34.76 -3.70
N PRO A 170 -16.39 35.68 -2.72
CA PRO A 170 -15.33 35.84 -1.71
C PRO A 170 -14.99 34.56 -0.93
N LEU A 171 -16.01 33.78 -0.56
CA LEU A 171 -15.84 32.54 0.21
C LEU A 171 -14.97 31.50 -0.50
N TYR A 172 -15.01 31.46 -1.83
CA TYR A 172 -14.19 30.54 -2.62
C TYR A 172 -12.87 31.17 -3.04
N THR A 173 -12.87 32.42 -3.53
CA THR A 173 -11.67 33.09 -4.05
C THR A 173 -10.63 33.39 -2.96
N GLU A 174 -11.05 33.72 -1.73
CA GLU A 174 -10.11 33.86 -0.61
C GLU A 174 -9.64 32.50 -0.07
N ALA A 175 -10.49 31.46 -0.07
CA ALA A 175 -10.11 30.13 0.42
C ALA A 175 -9.03 29.47 -0.44
N ILE A 176 -9.14 29.54 -1.79
CA ILE A 176 -8.20 28.83 -2.67
C ILE A 176 -6.78 29.37 -2.66
N LYS A 177 -6.53 30.59 -2.17
CA LYS A 177 -5.17 31.15 -2.00
C LYS A 177 -4.31 30.27 -1.08
N PHE A 178 -4.92 29.70 -0.04
CA PHE A 178 -4.24 28.88 0.98
C PHE A 178 -4.05 27.40 0.57
N PHE A 179 -4.26 27.03 -0.70
CA PHE A 179 -4.09 25.65 -1.20
C PHE A 179 -2.68 25.07 -0.95
N ASN A 180 -1.68 25.94 -0.90
CA ASN A 180 -0.26 25.64 -0.69
C ASN A 180 0.24 26.22 0.65
N HIS A 181 -0.60 26.19 1.70
CA HIS A 181 -0.15 26.50 3.06
C HIS A 181 0.80 25.41 3.58
N PRO A 182 1.87 25.72 4.34
CA PRO A 182 2.78 24.70 4.88
C PRO A 182 2.11 23.74 5.88
N GLU A 183 1.09 24.18 6.62
CA GLU A 183 0.33 23.29 7.52
C GLU A 183 -0.69 22.42 6.74
N SER A 184 -0.63 21.10 6.94
CA SER A 184 -1.54 20.16 6.26
C SER A 184 -3.01 20.37 6.66
N MET A 185 -3.31 20.76 7.90
CA MET A 185 -4.69 21.02 8.35
C MET A 185 -5.35 22.15 7.55
N VAL A 186 -4.61 23.21 7.22
CA VAL A 186 -5.09 24.28 6.32
C VAL A 186 -5.28 23.74 4.90
N ARG A 187 -4.33 22.96 4.34
CA ARG A 187 -4.51 22.33 3.01
C ARG A 187 -5.78 21.47 2.97
N ILE A 188 -6.03 20.65 3.99
CA ILE A 188 -7.22 19.80 4.12
C ILE A 188 -8.50 20.64 4.26
N ALA A 189 -8.47 21.74 5.01
CA ALA A 189 -9.61 22.65 5.14
C ALA A 189 -9.97 23.34 3.81
N VAL A 190 -8.97 23.83 3.07
CA VAL A 190 -9.15 24.43 1.73
C VAL A 190 -9.72 23.41 0.74
N ARG A 191 -9.19 22.18 0.72
CA ARG A 191 -9.72 21.05 -0.07
C ARG A 191 -11.17 20.72 0.30
N THR A 192 -11.54 20.85 1.59
CA THR A 192 -12.94 20.67 2.04
C THR A 192 -13.84 21.79 1.50
N ILE A 193 -13.36 23.04 1.55
CA ILE A 193 -14.11 24.22 1.06
C ILE A 193 -14.35 24.13 -0.45
N SER A 194 -13.33 23.81 -1.25
CA SER A 194 -13.48 23.69 -2.71
C SER A 194 -14.43 22.56 -3.10
N LEU A 195 -14.32 21.37 -2.50
CA LEU A 195 -15.27 20.26 -2.74
C LEU A 195 -16.71 20.62 -2.32
N ASN A 196 -16.90 21.29 -1.19
CA ASN A 196 -18.22 21.79 -0.77
C ASN A 196 -18.80 22.79 -1.78
N VAL A 197 -17.98 23.70 -2.31
CA VAL A 197 -18.38 24.68 -3.32
C VAL A 197 -18.74 24.00 -4.65
N TYR A 198 -17.87 23.14 -5.18
CA TYR A 198 -18.11 22.43 -6.46
C TYR A 198 -19.36 21.55 -6.42
N LYS A 199 -19.70 21.00 -5.25
CA LYS A 199 -20.90 20.17 -5.04
C LYS A 199 -22.23 20.94 -5.11
N VAL A 200 -22.24 22.28 -5.11
CA VAL A 200 -23.47 23.05 -5.24
C VAL A 200 -23.89 23.17 -6.70
N GLU A 201 -25.07 22.64 -7.04
CA GLU A 201 -25.66 22.61 -8.38
C GLU A 201 -26.17 23.99 -8.86
N ASN A 202 -25.30 25.01 -8.91
CA ASN A 202 -25.60 26.33 -9.47
C ASN A 202 -24.79 26.57 -10.76
N ARG A 203 -25.47 26.65 -11.90
CA ARG A 203 -24.84 26.74 -13.22
C ARG A 203 -23.95 27.98 -13.40
N SER A 204 -24.45 29.16 -13.01
CA SER A 204 -23.74 30.42 -13.19
C SER A 204 -22.47 30.49 -12.32
N MET A 205 -22.54 29.96 -11.10
CA MET A 205 -21.39 29.84 -10.19
C MET A 205 -20.35 28.84 -10.73
N LEU A 206 -20.78 27.66 -11.21
CA LEU A 206 -19.88 26.68 -11.82
C LEU A 206 -19.23 27.21 -13.11
N GLN A 207 -19.97 28.00 -13.91
CA GLN A 207 -19.42 28.68 -15.07
C GLN A 207 -18.37 29.73 -14.67
N PHE A 208 -18.64 30.57 -13.68
CA PHE A 208 -17.63 31.50 -13.13
C PHE A 208 -16.35 30.76 -12.67
N ILE A 209 -16.52 29.63 -11.97
CA ILE A 209 -15.38 28.81 -11.53
C ILE A 209 -14.58 28.32 -12.74
N ARG A 210 -15.24 27.74 -13.75
CA ARG A 210 -14.63 27.24 -14.99
C ARG A 210 -13.88 28.34 -15.74
N ASP A 211 -14.53 29.48 -15.96
CA ASP A 211 -14.07 30.53 -16.89
C ASP A 211 -13.02 31.45 -16.26
N LYS A 212 -13.02 31.66 -14.94
CA LYS A 212 -12.04 32.54 -14.26
C LYS A 212 -11.02 31.84 -13.37
N THR A 213 -11.39 30.76 -12.66
CA THR A 213 -10.59 30.27 -11.53
C THR A 213 -9.96 28.89 -11.73
N ALA A 214 -10.61 28.00 -12.48
CA ALA A 214 -10.20 26.60 -12.57
C ALA A 214 -8.84 26.44 -13.25
N ALA A 215 -8.59 27.15 -14.35
CA ALA A 215 -7.30 27.11 -15.06
C ALA A 215 -6.12 27.61 -14.20
N PRO A 216 -6.11 28.84 -13.62
CA PRO A 216 -4.99 29.27 -12.78
C PRO A 216 -4.86 28.42 -11.50
N TYR A 217 -5.97 27.99 -10.89
CA TYR A 217 -5.96 27.12 -9.71
C TYR A 217 -5.33 25.74 -10.01
N PHE A 218 -5.82 25.03 -11.02
CA PHE A 218 -5.31 23.71 -11.36
C PHE A 218 -3.88 23.77 -11.91
N SER A 219 -3.49 24.82 -12.64
CA SER A 219 -2.11 24.98 -13.09
C SER A 219 -1.12 25.19 -11.93
N ASN A 220 -1.51 25.94 -10.89
CA ASN A 220 -0.70 26.11 -9.69
C ASN A 220 -0.67 24.85 -8.81
N LEU A 221 -1.82 24.17 -8.65
CA LEU A 221 -1.93 22.90 -7.92
C LEU A 221 -1.07 21.79 -8.55
N VAL A 222 -1.14 21.64 -9.87
CA VAL A 222 -0.34 20.66 -10.63
C VAL A 222 1.16 20.93 -10.49
N TRP A 223 1.59 22.19 -10.65
CA TRP A 223 3.00 22.55 -10.49
C TRP A 223 3.51 22.26 -9.07
N PHE A 224 2.72 22.56 -8.04
CA PHE A 224 3.07 22.25 -6.66
C PHE A 224 3.25 20.73 -6.43
N ILE A 225 2.33 19.91 -6.94
CA ILE A 225 2.42 18.45 -6.85
C ILE A 225 3.71 17.94 -7.53
N GLY A 226 4.05 18.48 -8.71
CA GLY A 226 5.31 18.13 -9.39
C GLY A 226 6.56 18.57 -8.62
N LYS A 227 6.56 19.76 -8.00
CA LYS A 227 7.65 20.22 -7.13
C LYS A 227 7.85 19.28 -5.94
N HIS A 228 6.76 18.89 -5.27
CA HIS A 228 6.78 17.93 -4.17
C HIS A 228 7.34 16.55 -4.62
N ILE A 229 7.00 16.11 -5.83
CA ILE A 229 7.53 14.88 -6.43
C ILE A 229 9.03 14.94 -6.70
N LEU A 230 9.56 16.09 -7.12
CA LEU A 230 11.00 16.29 -7.28
C LEU A 230 11.74 16.24 -5.94
N GLU A 231 11.12 16.66 -4.83
CA GLU A 231 11.65 16.44 -3.48
C GLU A 231 11.63 14.95 -3.08
N LEU A 232 10.53 14.24 -3.34
CA LEU A 232 10.41 12.80 -3.09
C LEU A 232 11.50 12.00 -3.83
N ASP A 233 11.70 12.27 -5.12
CA ASP A 233 12.74 11.62 -5.93
C ASP A 233 14.16 12.03 -5.49
N THR A 234 14.35 13.27 -5.02
CA THR A 234 15.60 13.70 -4.37
C THR A 234 15.84 12.95 -3.05
N CYS A 235 14.79 12.62 -2.29
CA CYS A 235 14.89 11.80 -1.09
C CYS A 235 15.33 10.37 -1.45
N VAL A 236 14.67 9.73 -2.42
CA VAL A 236 14.99 8.39 -2.92
C VAL A 236 16.41 8.29 -3.48
N ARG A 237 16.87 9.29 -4.25
CA ARG A 237 18.22 9.31 -4.84
C ARG A 237 19.34 9.45 -3.81
N ASN A 238 19.07 9.96 -2.61
CA ASN A 238 20.09 10.21 -1.57
C ASN A 238 20.05 9.20 -0.40
N ASP A 239 18.97 8.44 -0.21
CA ASP A 239 18.80 7.54 0.95
C ASP A 239 19.30 6.11 0.71
N THR A 240 20.62 5.95 0.49
CA THR A 240 21.26 4.63 0.32
C THR A 240 21.24 3.78 1.59
N ASP A 241 21.11 4.42 2.75
CA ASP A 241 21.31 3.83 4.08
C ASP A 241 19.98 3.58 4.81
N HIS A 242 18.84 3.83 4.15
CA HIS A 242 17.49 3.73 4.71
C HIS A 242 17.26 4.61 5.96
N GLN A 243 17.99 5.72 6.08
CA GLN A 243 17.93 6.65 7.22
C GLN A 243 16.75 7.62 7.12
N SER A 244 16.25 7.91 5.90
CA SER A 244 15.17 8.88 5.66
C SER A 244 13.77 8.27 5.62
N GLN A 245 13.60 6.97 5.90
CA GLN A 245 12.33 6.22 5.84
C GLN A 245 11.10 7.02 6.31
N ASN A 246 11.17 7.69 7.47
CA ASN A 246 10.07 8.48 8.01
C ASN A 246 9.73 9.72 7.16
N ARG A 247 10.73 10.41 6.59
CA ARG A 247 10.52 11.52 5.66
C ARG A 247 9.92 11.03 4.35
N LEU A 248 10.46 9.94 3.80
CA LEU A 248 9.93 9.34 2.57
C LEU A 248 8.48 8.86 2.74
N SER A 249 8.14 8.29 3.90
CA SER A 249 6.77 7.90 4.26
C SER A 249 5.82 9.10 4.30
N ASN A 250 6.23 10.21 4.93
CA ASN A 250 5.45 11.44 4.95
C ASN A 250 5.24 12.02 3.53
N LEU A 251 6.27 12.01 2.68
CA LEU A 251 6.15 12.48 1.29
C LEU A 251 5.22 11.58 0.46
N VAL A 252 5.30 10.25 0.61
CA VAL A 252 4.36 9.33 -0.06
C VAL A 252 2.92 9.56 0.42
N ALA A 253 2.71 9.77 1.72
CA ALA A 253 1.40 10.07 2.28
C ALA A 253 0.83 11.41 1.76
N GLU A 254 1.61 12.49 1.74
CA GLU A 254 1.15 13.76 1.19
C GLU A 254 0.83 13.66 -0.31
N HIS A 255 1.63 12.90 -1.09
CA HIS A 255 1.30 12.67 -2.49
C HIS A 255 0.01 11.85 -2.68
N LEU A 256 -0.27 10.87 -1.82
CA LEU A 256 -1.55 10.16 -1.81
C LEU A 256 -2.71 11.10 -1.47
N ASP A 257 -2.57 11.98 -0.47
CA ASP A 257 -3.60 12.98 -0.14
C ASP A 257 -3.88 13.94 -1.31
N HIS A 258 -2.88 14.23 -2.14
CA HIS A 258 -3.05 14.98 -3.39
C HIS A 258 -3.81 14.18 -4.45
N LEU A 259 -3.46 12.91 -4.69
CA LEU A 259 -4.17 12.06 -5.65
C LEU A 259 -5.63 11.80 -5.23
N HIS A 260 -5.89 11.62 -3.94
CA HIS A 260 -7.25 11.47 -3.42
C HIS A 260 -8.08 12.74 -3.65
N TYR A 261 -7.55 13.94 -3.32
CA TYR A 261 -8.24 15.20 -3.60
C TYR A 261 -8.54 15.42 -5.09
N LEU A 262 -7.60 15.06 -5.97
CA LEU A 262 -7.81 15.12 -7.42
C LEU A 262 -8.91 14.14 -7.87
N ASN A 263 -8.92 12.91 -7.35
CA ASN A 263 -9.99 11.96 -7.64
C ASN A 263 -11.35 12.40 -7.08
N ASP A 264 -11.39 12.98 -5.88
CA ASP A 264 -12.62 13.49 -5.26
C ASP A 264 -13.27 14.58 -6.12
N ILE A 265 -12.49 15.50 -6.71
CA ILE A 265 -13.01 16.48 -7.69
C ILE A 265 -13.59 15.76 -8.91
N LEU A 266 -12.83 14.82 -9.49
CA LEU A 266 -13.26 14.10 -10.70
C LEU A 266 -14.53 13.25 -10.45
N CYS A 267 -14.70 12.72 -9.24
CA CYS A 267 -15.88 11.98 -8.80
C CYS A 267 -17.13 12.85 -8.56
N LEU A 268 -17.06 14.18 -8.70
CA LEU A 268 -18.25 15.04 -8.76
C LEU A 268 -18.92 15.03 -10.15
N ASP A 269 -18.29 14.42 -11.17
CA ASP A 269 -18.77 14.31 -12.56
C ASP A 269 -19.15 15.65 -13.25
N ILE A 270 -18.51 16.74 -12.81
CA ILE A 270 -18.70 18.09 -13.38
C ILE A 270 -17.89 18.16 -14.69
N LYS A 271 -18.48 17.68 -15.78
CA LYS A 271 -17.84 17.51 -17.11
C LYS A 271 -16.83 18.59 -17.51
N ASP A 272 -17.24 19.86 -17.44
CA ASP A 272 -16.39 21.00 -17.80
C ASP A 272 -15.16 21.15 -16.90
N LEU A 273 -15.34 20.98 -15.58
CA LEU A 273 -14.28 21.06 -14.59
C LEU A 273 -13.34 19.86 -14.72
N ASN A 274 -13.90 18.66 -14.93
CA ASN A 274 -13.17 17.42 -15.18
C ASN A 274 -12.34 17.51 -16.47
N ALA A 275 -12.83 18.17 -17.52
CA ALA A 275 -12.10 18.41 -18.75
C ALA A 275 -10.87 19.32 -18.50
N VAL A 276 -11.06 20.50 -17.89
CA VAL A 276 -9.95 21.43 -17.58
C VAL A 276 -8.93 20.77 -16.64
N LEU A 277 -9.37 20.00 -15.65
CA LEU A 277 -8.48 19.27 -14.75
C LEU A 277 -7.72 18.13 -15.44
N THR A 278 -8.39 17.35 -16.29
CA THR A 278 -7.77 16.27 -17.08
C THR A 278 -6.71 16.83 -18.02
N GLU A 279 -7.02 17.92 -18.72
CA GLU A 279 -6.10 18.66 -19.60
C GLU A 279 -4.84 19.11 -18.83
N HIS A 280 -5.01 19.71 -17.65
CA HIS A 280 -3.89 20.14 -16.80
C HIS A 280 -3.05 18.98 -16.26
N LEU A 281 -3.69 17.90 -15.81
CA LEU A 281 -3.00 16.71 -15.29
C LEU A 281 -2.20 15.99 -16.39
N LEU A 282 -2.74 15.88 -17.61
CA LEU A 282 -2.04 15.29 -18.74
C LEU A 282 -0.90 16.18 -19.24
N HIS A 283 -1.19 17.42 -19.63
CA HIS A 283 -0.24 18.29 -20.33
C HIS A 283 0.83 18.93 -19.43
N LYS A 284 0.60 19.02 -18.11
CA LYS A 284 1.50 19.70 -17.16
C LYS A 284 2.00 18.82 -16.01
N LEU A 285 1.60 17.55 -15.91
CA LEU A 285 2.11 16.62 -14.88
C LEU A 285 2.48 15.24 -15.42
N PHE A 286 1.48 14.43 -15.76
CA PHE A 286 1.68 13.00 -15.97
C PHE A 286 2.46 12.69 -17.24
N ILE A 287 2.19 13.38 -18.36
CA ILE A 287 2.98 13.16 -19.59
C ILE A 287 4.40 13.74 -19.45
N PRO A 288 4.62 15.03 -19.09
CA PRO A 288 5.96 15.62 -19.12
C PRO A 288 6.88 15.21 -17.97
N LEU A 289 6.35 14.83 -16.80
CA LEU A 289 7.16 14.47 -15.63
C LEU A 289 7.17 12.96 -15.36
N TYR A 290 6.03 12.26 -15.43
CA TYR A 290 5.99 10.83 -15.04
C TYR A 290 6.37 9.95 -16.24
N ILE A 291 5.63 10.05 -17.34
CA ILE A 291 5.80 9.21 -18.54
C ILE A 291 7.12 9.55 -19.25
N PHE A 292 7.50 10.82 -19.39
CA PHE A 292 8.79 11.22 -19.97
C PHE A 292 10.00 10.64 -19.20
N SER A 293 9.87 10.47 -17.88
CA SER A 293 10.91 9.86 -17.02
C SER A 293 11.03 8.34 -17.17
N LEU A 294 10.17 7.69 -17.96
CA LEU A 294 10.37 6.33 -18.44
C LEU A 294 11.29 6.29 -19.68
N THR A 295 11.45 7.38 -20.44
CA THR A 295 12.41 7.39 -21.56
C THR A 295 13.84 7.44 -21.03
N PRO A 296 14.82 6.81 -21.71
CA PRO A 296 16.23 6.95 -21.37
C PRO A 296 16.62 8.42 -21.20
N ALA A 297 17.44 8.72 -20.19
CA ALA A 297 17.92 10.08 -19.98
C ALA A 297 18.74 10.53 -21.19
N PRO A 298 18.50 11.73 -21.76
CA PRO A 298 19.31 12.23 -22.86
C PRO A 298 20.77 12.35 -22.41
N PRO A 299 21.75 12.12 -23.30
CA PRO A 299 23.15 12.26 -22.95
C PRO A 299 23.42 13.69 -22.44
N LEU A 300 24.23 13.81 -21.38
CA LEU A 300 24.64 15.10 -20.79
C LEU A 300 25.04 16.09 -21.89
N LEU A 301 24.80 17.39 -21.74
CA LEU A 301 25.02 18.41 -22.79
C LEU A 301 26.37 18.29 -23.54
N SER A 302 27.45 17.92 -22.85
CA SER A 302 28.76 17.63 -23.46
C SER A 302 28.76 16.39 -24.37
N MET A 303 28.13 15.29 -23.95
CA MET A 303 27.93 14.07 -24.73
C MET A 303 26.86 14.23 -25.81
N ALA A 304 25.79 14.99 -25.57
CA ALA A 304 24.83 15.40 -26.60
C ALA A 304 25.54 16.13 -27.75
N LEU A 305 26.34 17.14 -27.43
CA LEU A 305 27.10 17.89 -28.43
C LEU A 305 28.14 17.03 -29.14
N VAL A 306 28.88 16.18 -28.42
CA VAL A 306 29.84 15.23 -29.01
C VAL A 306 29.14 14.21 -29.93
N THR A 307 28.01 13.64 -29.54
CA THR A 307 27.24 12.71 -30.38
C THR A 307 26.63 13.43 -31.60
N LYS A 308 26.14 14.67 -31.46
CA LYS A 308 25.65 15.47 -32.60
C LYS A 308 26.76 15.78 -33.61
N ASN A 309 27.96 16.11 -33.11
CA ASN A 309 29.15 16.34 -33.94
C ASN A 309 29.64 15.04 -34.61
N LEU A 310 29.67 13.91 -33.89
CA LEU A 310 30.02 12.60 -34.45
C LEU A 310 28.99 12.12 -35.48
N ALA A 311 27.70 12.34 -35.24
CA ALA A 311 26.63 12.02 -36.17
C ALA A 311 26.77 12.81 -37.48
N ALA A 312 27.04 14.12 -37.39
CA ALA A 312 27.33 14.96 -38.54
C ALA A 312 28.59 14.51 -39.32
N VAL A 313 29.66 14.11 -38.62
CA VAL A 313 30.88 13.56 -39.25
C VAL A 313 30.63 12.18 -39.91
N LEU A 314 29.65 11.42 -39.42
CA LEU A 314 29.28 10.09 -39.92
C LEU A 314 28.10 10.11 -40.90
N ASN A 315 27.65 11.28 -41.36
CA ASN A 315 26.45 11.48 -42.18
C ASN A 315 25.19 10.77 -41.65
N LYS A 316 25.05 10.66 -40.31
CA LYS A 316 23.81 10.21 -39.66
C LYS A 316 23.01 11.42 -39.18
N VAL A 317 21.74 11.49 -39.58
CA VAL A 317 20.79 12.43 -38.96
C VAL A 317 20.48 11.92 -37.55
N VAL A 318 20.82 12.73 -36.54
CA VAL A 318 20.44 12.49 -35.15
C VAL A 318 19.88 13.80 -34.58
N GLU A 319 18.56 13.89 -34.52
CA GLU A 319 17.85 15.02 -33.92
C GLU A 319 17.97 15.00 -32.39
N ILE A 320 19.12 15.40 -31.88
CA ILE A 320 19.25 15.73 -30.45
C ILE A 320 18.66 17.13 -30.26
N ASP A 321 17.44 17.17 -29.71
CA ASP A 321 16.82 18.39 -29.22
C ASP A 321 17.51 18.84 -27.92
N ILE A 322 17.78 20.14 -27.81
CA ILE A 322 18.49 20.73 -26.68
C ILE A 322 17.50 21.22 -25.62
N GLN A 323 16.22 21.41 -25.96
CA GLN A 323 15.18 21.82 -25.02
C GLN A 323 14.79 20.68 -24.09
N GLU A 324 14.68 19.44 -24.60
CA GLU A 324 14.38 18.23 -23.81
C GLU A 324 15.35 18.00 -22.64
N ILE A 325 16.60 18.45 -22.77
CA ILE A 325 17.67 18.24 -21.77
C ILE A 325 17.45 19.12 -20.52
N ASN A 326 16.68 20.21 -20.62
CA ASN A 326 16.36 21.09 -19.50
C ASN A 326 15.05 20.71 -18.77
N ASN A 327 14.25 19.81 -19.34
CA ASN A 327 13.00 19.35 -18.72
C ASN A 327 13.30 18.50 -17.46
N PRO A 328 12.71 18.82 -16.30
CA PRO A 328 12.98 18.06 -15.08
C PRO A 328 12.41 16.65 -15.17
N ARG A 329 13.22 15.65 -14.79
CA ARG A 329 12.86 14.24 -14.74
C ARG A 329 13.10 13.65 -13.35
N VAL A 330 12.29 12.66 -13.00
CA VAL A 330 12.49 11.78 -11.84
C VAL A 330 13.24 10.51 -12.25
N SER A 331 13.65 9.69 -11.30
CA SER A 331 14.14 8.34 -11.57
C SER A 331 13.03 7.43 -12.12
N GLY A 332 13.38 6.45 -12.96
CA GLY A 332 12.42 5.45 -13.46
C GLY A 332 11.74 4.64 -12.34
N VAL A 333 12.42 4.46 -11.20
CA VAL A 333 11.87 3.91 -9.95
C VAL A 333 10.65 4.73 -9.51
N VAL A 334 10.84 6.04 -9.32
CA VAL A 334 9.77 6.94 -8.87
C VAL A 334 8.69 7.12 -9.94
N ALA A 335 9.06 7.17 -11.23
CA ALA A 335 8.09 7.22 -12.32
C ALA A 335 7.12 6.02 -12.32
N LEU A 336 7.65 4.78 -12.26
CA LEU A 336 6.83 3.56 -12.19
C LEU A 336 5.95 3.52 -10.93
N PHE A 337 6.51 3.92 -9.78
CA PHE A 337 5.77 4.00 -8.52
C PHE A 337 4.61 5.00 -8.59
N LEU A 338 4.86 6.24 -9.01
CA LEU A 338 3.84 7.30 -9.10
C LEU A 338 2.75 6.95 -10.12
N LEU A 339 3.10 6.35 -11.27
CA LEU A 339 2.12 5.85 -12.21
C LEU A 339 1.28 4.73 -11.58
N SER A 340 1.87 3.79 -10.84
CA SER A 340 1.10 2.76 -10.14
C SER A 340 0.13 3.34 -9.11
N LEU A 341 0.48 4.44 -8.44
CA LEU A 341 -0.43 5.15 -7.54
C LEU A 341 -1.57 5.86 -8.30
N VAL A 342 -1.28 6.52 -9.42
CA VAL A 342 -2.30 7.14 -10.29
C VAL A 342 -3.31 6.10 -10.77
N PHE A 343 -2.84 4.94 -11.25
CA PHE A 343 -3.70 3.84 -11.69
C PHE A 343 -4.38 3.05 -10.54
N LEU A 344 -4.07 3.32 -9.27
CA LEU A 344 -4.81 2.75 -8.13
C LEU A 344 -5.81 3.74 -7.51
N VAL A 345 -5.48 5.03 -7.48
CA VAL A 345 -6.30 6.07 -6.81
C VAL A 345 -7.31 6.72 -7.76
N ILE A 346 -6.93 7.00 -9.01
CA ILE A 346 -7.79 7.73 -9.95
C ILE A 346 -8.66 6.75 -10.75
N THR A 347 -9.98 6.91 -10.70
CA THR A 347 -10.94 6.08 -11.47
C THR A 347 -11.64 6.82 -12.62
N HIS A 348 -11.26 8.06 -12.91
CA HIS A 348 -11.86 8.87 -13.98
C HIS A 348 -11.50 8.35 -15.39
N GLY A 349 -12.45 7.66 -16.02
CA GLY A 349 -12.26 6.92 -17.28
C GLY A 349 -11.42 7.65 -18.33
N PRO A 350 -11.81 8.85 -18.83
CA PRO A 350 -11.08 9.54 -19.90
C PRO A 350 -9.60 9.79 -19.57
N LEU A 351 -9.31 10.29 -18.37
CA LEU A 351 -7.94 10.58 -17.92
C LEU A 351 -7.09 9.31 -17.85
N VAL A 352 -7.62 8.25 -17.25
CA VAL A 352 -6.92 6.98 -17.06
C VAL A 352 -6.74 6.23 -18.39
N HIS A 353 -7.74 6.30 -19.28
CA HIS A 353 -7.71 5.76 -20.63
C HIS A 353 -6.65 6.43 -21.51
N SER A 354 -6.56 7.77 -21.51
CA SER A 354 -5.50 8.49 -22.21
C SER A 354 -4.10 8.12 -21.68
N LEU A 355 -3.91 8.04 -20.36
CA LEU A 355 -2.63 7.62 -19.78
C LEU A 355 -2.25 6.19 -20.18
N ALA A 356 -3.20 5.24 -20.10
CA ALA A 356 -2.96 3.86 -20.49
C ALA A 356 -2.67 3.74 -21.99
N TRP A 357 -3.37 4.53 -22.84
CA TRP A 357 -3.13 4.54 -24.28
C TRP A 357 -1.71 5.02 -24.59
N VAL A 358 -1.26 6.11 -23.94
CA VAL A 358 0.08 6.67 -24.12
C VAL A 358 1.14 5.64 -23.69
N ILE A 359 1.03 5.06 -22.49
CA ILE A 359 2.01 4.06 -22.01
C ILE A 359 2.10 2.84 -22.94
N LEU A 360 0.99 2.41 -23.55
CA LEU A 360 0.93 1.19 -24.37
C LEU A 360 1.19 1.42 -25.88
N ASN A 361 0.96 2.63 -26.41
CA ASN A 361 0.95 2.89 -27.86
C ASN A 361 1.61 4.22 -28.30
N ALA A 362 2.09 5.08 -27.39
CA ALA A 362 2.74 6.32 -27.80
C ALA A 362 4.14 6.08 -28.38
N ASP A 363 4.41 6.79 -29.46
CA ASP A 363 5.71 6.81 -30.12
C ASP A 363 6.60 7.95 -29.59
N HIS A 364 7.89 7.94 -29.92
CA HIS A 364 8.84 9.01 -29.52
C HIS A 364 8.36 10.44 -29.87
N ASN A 365 7.63 10.60 -30.98
CA ASN A 365 7.16 11.90 -31.48
C ASN A 365 5.99 12.50 -30.67
N VAL A 366 5.47 11.80 -29.65
CA VAL A 366 4.35 12.30 -28.82
C VAL A 366 4.68 13.60 -28.07
N PHE A 367 5.96 13.95 -27.92
CA PHE A 367 6.41 15.26 -27.40
C PHE A 367 6.58 16.37 -28.45
N LYS A 368 6.71 16.04 -29.73
CA LYS A 368 6.81 17.02 -30.83
C LYS A 368 5.44 17.36 -31.41
N ASP A 369 4.65 16.34 -31.72
CA ASP A 369 3.37 16.47 -32.43
C ASP A 369 2.18 15.83 -31.66
N GLY A 370 2.41 14.67 -31.03
CA GLY A 370 1.34 13.67 -30.91
C GLY A 370 0.40 13.71 -29.70
N ALA A 371 0.79 14.17 -28.51
CA ALA A 371 -0.11 14.02 -27.33
C ALA A 371 -1.37 14.88 -27.45
N ALA A 372 -1.22 16.11 -27.96
CA ALA A 372 -2.34 17.04 -28.13
C ALA A 372 -3.33 16.55 -29.19
N GLU A 373 -2.85 16.03 -30.32
CA GLU A 373 -3.73 15.45 -31.36
C GLU A 373 -4.51 14.24 -30.84
N VAL A 374 -3.85 13.32 -30.12
CA VAL A 374 -4.52 12.13 -29.57
C VAL A 374 -5.54 12.51 -28.48
N LEU A 375 -5.28 13.54 -27.68
CA LEU A 375 -6.26 14.02 -26.69
C LEU A 375 -7.42 14.77 -27.37
N ASN A 376 -7.14 15.58 -28.40
CA ASN A 376 -8.14 16.26 -29.22
C ASN A 376 -9.00 15.30 -30.07
N ALA A 377 -8.53 14.08 -30.34
CA ALA A 377 -9.35 13.01 -30.91
C ALA A 377 -10.39 12.44 -29.90
N TYR A 378 -10.24 12.73 -28.61
CA TYR A 378 -11.13 12.31 -27.52
C TYR A 378 -11.94 13.46 -26.90
N ILE A 379 -11.56 14.72 -27.16
CA ILE A 379 -12.18 15.93 -26.63
C ILE A 379 -12.51 16.86 -27.80
N GLU A 380 -13.80 17.14 -28.02
CA GLU A 380 -14.26 17.89 -29.19
C GLU A 380 -13.66 19.31 -29.28
N LYS A 381 -12.75 19.50 -30.25
CA LYS A 381 -12.23 20.78 -30.76
C LYS A 381 -11.76 21.77 -29.67
N ARG A 382 -10.52 21.60 -29.21
CA ARG A 382 -9.75 22.63 -28.49
C ARG A 382 -8.43 22.96 -29.20
N GLU A 383 -7.85 24.10 -28.83
CA GLU A 383 -6.61 24.63 -29.39
C GLU A 383 -5.39 23.79 -28.99
N VAL A 384 -4.28 23.93 -29.74
CA VAL A 384 -3.06 23.15 -29.51
C VAL A 384 -2.29 23.69 -28.31
N VAL A 385 -2.52 23.08 -27.14
CA VAL A 385 -1.76 23.37 -25.91
C VAL A 385 -0.43 22.62 -25.93
N ALA A 386 0.68 23.36 -25.88
CA ALA A 386 2.01 22.78 -25.80
C ALA A 386 2.24 22.01 -24.48
N LEU A 387 2.87 20.84 -24.56
CA LEU A 387 3.25 20.04 -23.41
C LEU A 387 4.43 20.68 -22.66
N GLY A 388 4.38 20.68 -21.33
CA GLY A 388 5.53 21.13 -20.55
C GLY A 388 5.33 21.09 -19.04
N PHE A 389 6.38 20.70 -18.32
CA PHE A 389 6.45 20.93 -16.87
C PHE A 389 7.18 22.26 -16.61
N GLY A 390 6.43 23.29 -16.24
CA GLY A 390 6.96 24.63 -15.95
C GLY A 390 6.18 25.32 -14.84
N GLN A 391 6.78 26.34 -14.24
CA GLN A 391 6.06 27.22 -13.31
C GLN A 391 5.02 28.06 -14.08
N PRO A 392 3.80 28.26 -13.57
CA PRO A 392 2.87 29.25 -14.12
C PRO A 392 3.51 30.64 -14.23
N GLN A 393 3.15 31.39 -15.27
CA GLN A 393 3.72 32.72 -15.53
C GLN A 393 3.35 33.77 -14.47
N GLU A 394 2.22 33.57 -13.80
CA GLU A 394 1.67 34.43 -12.74
C GLU A 394 1.31 33.55 -11.53
N SER A 395 1.38 34.10 -10.32
CA SER A 395 0.90 33.41 -9.13
C SER A 395 -0.63 33.31 -9.12
N LEU A 396 -1.16 32.40 -8.29
CA LEU A 396 -2.62 32.26 -8.14
C LEU A 396 -3.29 33.56 -7.65
N GLU A 397 -2.63 34.35 -6.80
CA GLU A 397 -3.20 35.59 -6.28
C GLU A 397 -3.27 36.67 -7.36
N GLU A 398 -2.18 36.87 -8.11
CA GLU A 398 -2.12 37.81 -9.24
C GLU A 398 -3.14 37.46 -10.33
N ALA A 399 -3.23 36.19 -10.73
CA ALA A 399 -4.18 35.74 -11.74
C ALA A 399 -5.64 35.94 -11.31
N LEU A 400 -5.96 35.75 -10.01
CA LEU A 400 -7.29 36.01 -9.47
C LEU A 400 -7.60 37.52 -9.45
N GLU A 401 -6.65 38.38 -9.04
CA GLU A 401 -6.85 39.84 -9.06
C GLU A 401 -7.00 40.40 -10.49
N ILE A 402 -6.25 39.90 -11.47
CA ILE A 402 -6.40 40.26 -12.90
C ILE A 402 -7.78 39.82 -13.44
N SER A 403 -8.27 38.64 -13.03
CA SER A 403 -9.62 38.17 -13.39
C SER A 403 -10.76 39.03 -12.80
N ALA A 404 -10.48 39.78 -11.73
CA ALA A 404 -11.41 40.71 -11.09
C ALA A 404 -11.39 42.10 -11.74
N THR A 405 -10.21 42.66 -12.03
CA THR A 405 -10.08 44.02 -12.60
C THR A 405 -10.64 44.13 -14.02
N ASN A 406 -10.52 43.09 -14.83
CA ASN A 406 -11.07 43.03 -16.20
C ASN A 406 -12.62 43.03 -16.28
N SER A 407 -13.33 43.05 -15.14
CA SER A 407 -14.81 43.15 -15.11
C SER A 407 -15.38 44.51 -15.51
N ASN A 408 -14.55 45.58 -15.55
CA ASN A 408 -15.01 46.97 -15.73
C ASN A 408 -14.66 47.61 -17.09
N SER A 409 -14.17 46.84 -18.08
CA SER A 409 -13.68 47.39 -19.36
C SER A 409 -14.28 46.73 -20.60
N SER A 410 -15.61 46.71 -20.72
CA SER A 410 -16.31 46.25 -21.93
C SER A 410 -16.30 47.32 -23.04
N SER A 411 -15.12 47.64 -23.60
CA SER A 411 -14.99 48.56 -24.74
C SER A 411 -13.82 48.20 -25.66
N SER A 412 -14.14 47.38 -26.68
CA SER A 412 -13.50 47.28 -28.00
C SER A 412 -12.13 47.95 -28.21
N GLN A 413 -11.06 47.15 -28.28
CA GLN A 413 -9.95 47.41 -29.21
C GLN A 413 -9.26 46.10 -29.63
N SER A 414 -9.28 45.82 -30.93
CA SER A 414 -8.60 44.69 -31.56
C SER A 414 -7.18 45.07 -31.95
N ASN A 415 -6.18 44.41 -31.37
CA ASN A 415 -4.79 44.52 -31.80
C ASN A 415 -4.33 43.22 -32.48
N GLU A 416 -4.12 43.27 -33.79
CA GLU A 416 -3.38 42.22 -34.50
C GLU A 416 -1.86 42.36 -34.24
N PRO A 417 -1.13 41.26 -34.05
CA PRO A 417 0.30 41.20 -34.33
C PRO A 417 0.53 40.94 -35.83
N SER A 418 1.23 41.85 -36.50
CA SER A 418 1.29 41.88 -37.97
C SER A 418 2.19 40.80 -38.60
N SER A 419 1.65 40.13 -39.63
CA SER A 419 2.31 39.51 -40.78
C SER A 419 3.85 39.31 -40.77
N ALA A 420 4.27 38.05 -40.77
CA ALA A 420 5.49 37.61 -41.45
C ALA A 420 5.10 36.75 -42.66
N GLN A 421 5.77 36.91 -43.81
CA GLN A 421 5.26 36.45 -45.10
C GLN A 421 5.36 34.94 -45.30
N ALA A 422 4.26 34.32 -45.69
CA ALA A 422 4.30 33.03 -46.40
C ALA A 422 4.78 33.27 -47.84
N VAL A 423 5.68 32.41 -48.34
CA VAL A 423 6.07 32.36 -49.75
C VAL A 423 5.69 30.99 -50.30
N SER A 424 4.75 30.98 -51.23
CA SER A 424 4.22 29.78 -51.88
C SER A 424 4.89 29.51 -53.22
N CYS A 425 5.40 28.30 -53.42
CA CYS A 425 5.58 27.61 -54.71
C CYS A 425 5.43 26.10 -54.40
N GLU A 426 4.34 25.46 -54.83
CA GLU A 426 4.14 24.84 -56.16
C GLU A 426 4.64 23.39 -56.22
N GLU A 427 3.77 22.47 -56.65
CA GLU A 427 4.08 21.07 -56.86
C GLU A 427 4.81 20.86 -58.20
N ALA A 428 5.90 20.09 -58.20
CA ALA A 428 6.54 19.61 -59.43
C ALA A 428 7.19 18.24 -59.23
N THR A 429 6.97 17.33 -60.18
CA THR A 429 7.50 15.96 -60.20
C THR A 429 8.86 15.87 -60.88
N SER A 430 9.84 15.11 -60.35
CA SER A 430 10.86 14.42 -61.18
C SER A 430 11.59 13.27 -60.45
N ASP A 431 11.52 12.09 -61.06
CA ASP A 431 12.56 11.08 -61.33
C ASP A 431 13.60 10.57 -60.31
N ASP A 432 13.70 9.24 -60.34
CA ASP A 432 14.71 8.31 -59.79
C ASP A 432 16.18 8.70 -60.14
N SER A 433 17.10 8.40 -59.23
CA SER A 433 18.54 8.35 -59.48
C SER A 433 19.26 7.52 -58.40
N GLN A 434 19.51 6.25 -58.72
CA GLN A 434 20.15 5.29 -57.83
C GLN A 434 21.66 5.55 -57.67
N HIS A 435 22.16 5.54 -56.43
CA HIS A 435 23.58 5.33 -56.15
C HIS A 435 23.79 4.18 -55.16
N GLN A 436 24.17 3.01 -55.70
CA GLN A 436 24.55 1.85 -54.90
C GLN A 436 25.98 2.01 -54.38
N VAL A 437 26.20 1.67 -53.11
CA VAL A 437 27.54 1.46 -52.54
C VAL A 437 27.67 -0.01 -52.19
N ASN A 438 28.67 -0.68 -52.75
CA ASN A 438 28.88 -2.12 -52.57
C ASN A 438 29.38 -2.42 -51.16
N ILE A 439 28.55 -3.09 -50.35
CA ILE A 439 28.96 -3.76 -49.10
C ILE A 439 29.02 -5.27 -49.34
N THR A 440 29.92 -5.97 -48.66
CA THR A 440 30.11 -7.42 -48.87
C THR A 440 29.06 -8.26 -48.17
N ASP A 441 28.71 -9.42 -48.72
CA ASP A 441 27.63 -10.26 -48.17
C ASP A 441 27.92 -10.78 -46.76
N GLU A 442 29.19 -10.93 -46.35
CA GLU A 442 29.55 -11.27 -44.96
C GLU A 442 29.19 -10.17 -43.94
N GLU A 443 29.31 -8.89 -44.30
CA GLU A 443 28.89 -7.78 -43.43
C GLU A 443 27.36 -7.67 -43.43
N LYS A 444 26.73 -7.91 -44.58
CA LYS A 444 25.28 -7.94 -44.75
C LYS A 444 24.63 -9.04 -43.90
N GLU A 445 25.24 -10.22 -43.79
CA GLU A 445 24.73 -11.31 -42.95
C GLU A 445 24.94 -11.04 -41.45
N LYS A 446 26.07 -10.40 -41.06
CA LYS A 446 26.29 -9.92 -39.68
C LYS A 446 25.26 -8.86 -39.27
N LEU A 447 25.00 -7.87 -40.13
CA LEU A 447 23.96 -6.85 -39.93
C LEU A 447 22.55 -7.46 -39.87
N LYS A 448 22.25 -8.45 -40.72
CA LYS A 448 20.97 -9.14 -40.74
C LYS A 448 20.72 -9.96 -39.46
N ASN A 449 21.78 -10.49 -38.84
CA ASN A 449 21.71 -11.20 -37.56
C ASN A 449 21.71 -10.27 -36.34
N SER A 450 22.20 -9.03 -36.44
CA SER A 450 21.97 -8.02 -35.39
C SER A 450 20.58 -7.39 -35.45
N LEU A 451 19.97 -7.33 -36.65
CA LEU A 451 18.64 -6.76 -36.88
C LEU A 451 17.49 -7.76 -36.65
N SER A 452 17.77 -9.06 -36.50
CA SER A 452 16.76 -10.11 -36.33
C SER A 452 16.34 -10.40 -34.89
N THR A 453 16.96 -9.75 -33.89
CA THR A 453 16.64 -9.93 -32.45
C THR A 453 15.89 -8.77 -31.81
N THR A 454 15.72 -7.64 -32.51
CA THR A 454 14.83 -6.55 -32.12
C THR A 454 14.07 -6.06 -33.35
N SER A 455 12.82 -6.47 -33.49
CA SER A 455 11.86 -5.66 -34.26
C SER A 455 11.68 -4.36 -33.50
N GLU A 456 11.96 -3.21 -34.14
CA GLU A 456 11.78 -1.90 -33.50
C GLU A 456 10.29 -1.63 -33.29
N SER A 457 9.78 -2.02 -32.13
CA SER A 457 8.53 -1.51 -31.58
C SER A 457 8.69 -0.01 -31.39
N ASN A 458 7.83 0.79 -32.02
CA ASN A 458 7.93 2.24 -31.97
C ASN A 458 7.57 2.84 -30.58
N ARG A 459 7.52 2.02 -29.52
CA ARG A 459 6.72 2.19 -28.29
C ARG A 459 7.60 2.29 -27.02
N PRO A 460 8.46 3.31 -26.88
CA PRO A 460 9.52 3.36 -25.87
C PRO A 460 9.01 3.23 -24.42
N PHE A 461 7.80 3.69 -24.11
CA PHE A 461 7.24 3.64 -22.76
C PHE A 461 6.88 2.20 -22.34
N LEU A 462 6.27 1.43 -23.25
CA LEU A 462 5.98 0.01 -23.05
C LEU A 462 7.27 -0.80 -22.98
N ASP A 463 8.23 -0.50 -23.85
CA ASP A 463 9.50 -1.22 -23.91
C ASP A 463 10.39 -0.93 -22.68
N MET A 464 10.30 0.28 -22.09
CA MET A 464 10.86 0.55 -20.76
C MET A 464 10.18 -0.27 -19.66
N VAL A 465 8.85 -0.38 -19.65
CA VAL A 465 8.12 -1.17 -18.65
C VAL A 465 8.48 -2.66 -18.75
N LEU A 466 8.56 -3.20 -19.96
CA LEU A 466 8.91 -4.60 -20.22
C LEU A 466 10.39 -4.93 -19.95
N SER A 467 11.32 -4.02 -20.26
CA SER A 467 12.74 -4.19 -19.91
C SER A 467 13.01 -3.95 -18.43
N SER A 468 12.22 -3.10 -17.74
CA SER A 468 12.26 -2.94 -16.28
C SER A 468 11.92 -4.22 -15.52
N MET A 469 11.28 -5.21 -16.16
CA MET A 469 11.02 -6.54 -15.59
C MET A 469 12.27 -7.46 -15.58
N ASP A 470 13.34 -7.15 -16.33
CA ASP A 470 14.53 -7.99 -16.42
C ASP A 470 15.37 -7.96 -15.13
N CYS A 471 15.15 -8.95 -14.27
CA CYS A 471 15.78 -9.11 -12.96
C CYS A 471 17.27 -9.53 -13.00
N ASN A 472 18.06 -8.94 -13.89
CA ASN A 472 19.47 -9.32 -14.15
C ASN A 472 20.39 -9.03 -12.94
N GLU A 473 20.23 -7.88 -12.28
CA GLU A 473 21.03 -7.53 -11.11
C GLU A 473 20.29 -7.67 -9.77
N ASN A 474 19.01 -7.33 -9.76
CA ASN A 474 18.08 -7.30 -8.63
C ASN A 474 16.65 -7.12 -9.18
N ASP A 475 15.65 -7.06 -8.30
CA ASP A 475 14.23 -6.95 -8.65
C ASP A 475 13.61 -5.56 -8.34
N TYR A 476 14.42 -4.50 -8.29
CA TYR A 476 14.01 -3.18 -7.82
C TYR A 476 12.99 -2.52 -8.76
N LEU A 477 13.38 -2.34 -10.03
CA LEU A 477 12.48 -1.84 -11.09
C LEU A 477 11.37 -2.86 -11.41
N ALA A 478 11.69 -4.16 -11.39
CA ALA A 478 10.75 -5.21 -11.75
C ALA A 478 9.52 -5.25 -10.83
N LEU A 479 9.71 -5.07 -9.51
CA LEU A 479 8.57 -4.97 -8.58
C LEU A 479 7.64 -3.79 -8.94
N LEU A 480 8.21 -2.64 -9.32
CA LEU A 480 7.46 -1.42 -9.62
C LEU A 480 6.76 -1.49 -10.98
N ALA A 481 7.40 -2.10 -11.98
CA ALA A 481 6.78 -2.44 -13.26
C ALA A 481 5.59 -3.41 -13.08
N LEU A 482 5.75 -4.45 -12.24
CA LEU A 482 4.65 -5.36 -11.88
C LEU A 482 3.52 -4.63 -11.13
N CYS A 483 3.83 -3.71 -10.20
CA CYS A 483 2.83 -2.89 -9.53
C CYS A 483 2.05 -2.00 -10.52
N LEU A 484 2.72 -1.40 -11.51
CA LEU A 484 2.06 -0.63 -12.57
C LEU A 484 1.17 -1.51 -13.46
N ILE A 485 1.64 -2.69 -13.86
CA ILE A 485 0.86 -3.65 -14.66
C ILE A 485 -0.39 -4.13 -13.88
N TYR A 486 -0.26 -4.38 -12.58
CA TYR A 486 -1.41 -4.70 -11.71
C TYR A 486 -2.39 -3.53 -11.60
N ALA A 487 -1.91 -2.31 -11.38
CA ALA A 487 -2.75 -1.13 -11.29
C ALA A 487 -3.53 -0.91 -12.60
N LEU A 488 -2.87 -1.02 -13.77
CA LEU A 488 -3.51 -0.97 -15.09
C LEU A 488 -4.58 -2.05 -15.27
N ALA A 489 -4.31 -3.30 -14.88
CA ALA A 489 -5.22 -4.43 -15.04
C ALA A 489 -6.41 -4.46 -14.07
N ASN A 490 -6.37 -3.65 -12.99
CA ASN A 490 -7.38 -3.63 -11.93
C ASN A 490 -8.10 -2.28 -11.79
N ASN A 491 -7.75 -1.26 -12.58
CA ASN A 491 -8.39 0.05 -12.54
C ASN A 491 -9.81 0.03 -13.13
N LYS A 492 -10.80 0.50 -12.36
CA LYS A 492 -12.23 0.49 -12.75
C LYS A 492 -12.58 1.45 -13.89
N GLY A 493 -11.77 2.48 -14.12
CA GLY A 493 -11.92 3.44 -15.23
C GLY A 493 -11.29 2.94 -16.55
N VAL A 494 -10.46 1.91 -16.51
CA VAL A 494 -10.01 1.18 -17.70
C VAL A 494 -11.00 0.06 -17.96
N SER A 495 -11.74 0.14 -19.07
CA SER A 495 -12.61 -0.97 -19.49
C SER A 495 -11.78 -2.20 -19.85
N SER A 496 -11.99 -3.33 -19.16
CA SER A 496 -11.25 -4.59 -19.37
C SER A 496 -11.25 -4.99 -20.85
N GLU A 497 -12.42 -4.93 -21.50
CA GLU A 497 -12.58 -5.20 -22.94
C GLU A 497 -11.64 -4.36 -23.82
N TRP A 498 -11.36 -3.09 -23.47
CA TRP A 498 -10.45 -2.22 -24.23
C TRP A 498 -8.99 -2.55 -23.95
N LEU A 499 -8.64 -2.82 -22.69
CA LEU A 499 -7.29 -3.24 -22.32
C LEU A 499 -6.95 -4.59 -22.99
N GLU A 500 -7.89 -5.51 -23.00
CA GLU A 500 -7.83 -6.77 -23.75
C GLU A 500 -7.82 -6.54 -25.26
N GLN A 501 -8.60 -5.60 -25.81
CA GLN A 501 -8.56 -5.25 -27.24
C GLN A 501 -7.27 -4.52 -27.66
N ILE A 502 -6.49 -3.96 -26.75
CA ILE A 502 -5.16 -3.38 -27.03
C ILE A 502 -4.05 -4.42 -26.86
N LEU A 503 -4.10 -5.22 -25.79
CA LEU A 503 -3.15 -6.32 -25.55
C LEU A 503 -3.33 -7.49 -26.55
N ASN A 504 -4.52 -7.65 -27.13
CA ASN A 504 -4.87 -8.67 -28.13
C ASN A 504 -5.44 -8.09 -29.44
N LYS A 505 -5.04 -6.86 -29.84
CA LYS A 505 -5.62 -6.16 -31.01
C LYS A 505 -5.43 -6.95 -32.30
N ARG A 506 -6.53 -7.38 -32.95
CA ARG A 506 -6.59 -8.35 -34.08
C ARG A 506 -5.85 -7.95 -35.39
N SER A 507 -4.54 -7.76 -35.33
CA SER A 507 -3.61 -7.93 -36.45
C SER A 507 -2.79 -9.21 -36.25
N THR A 508 -2.18 -9.73 -37.32
CA THR A 508 -1.51 -11.05 -37.34
C THR A 508 -0.26 -11.16 -36.47
N SER A 509 0.21 -10.07 -35.86
CA SER A 509 1.32 -10.04 -34.90
C SER A 509 0.87 -10.06 -33.42
N SER A 510 -0.43 -9.98 -33.12
CA SER A 510 -0.87 -9.64 -31.75
C SER A 510 -0.73 -10.72 -30.68
N ALA A 511 -0.50 -11.98 -31.04
CA ALA A 511 -0.16 -13.01 -30.05
C ALA A 511 1.14 -12.69 -29.29
N LEU A 512 2.03 -11.88 -29.89
CA LEU A 512 3.36 -11.59 -29.36
C LEU A 512 3.32 -10.83 -28.03
N TYR A 513 2.53 -9.78 -27.84
CA TYR A 513 2.59 -8.99 -26.60
C TYR A 513 2.07 -9.75 -25.37
N LYS A 514 0.95 -10.49 -25.48
CA LYS A 514 0.47 -11.36 -24.40
C LYS A 514 1.49 -12.47 -24.10
N THR A 515 2.14 -13.01 -25.12
CA THR A 515 3.20 -14.04 -24.97
C THR A 515 4.44 -13.46 -24.30
N MET A 516 4.96 -12.31 -24.76
CA MET A 516 6.13 -11.61 -24.20
C MET A 516 5.92 -11.24 -22.73
N LEU A 517 4.75 -10.73 -22.34
CA LEU A 517 4.46 -10.45 -20.93
C LEU A 517 4.42 -11.75 -20.10
N ILE A 518 3.82 -12.82 -20.63
CA ILE A 518 3.84 -14.16 -20.01
C ILE A 518 5.28 -14.71 -19.89
N GLU A 519 6.11 -14.54 -20.92
CA GLU A 519 7.52 -14.96 -20.94
C GLU A 519 8.34 -14.16 -19.91
N LYS A 520 8.17 -12.84 -19.80
CA LYS A 520 8.80 -12.01 -18.76
C LYS A 520 8.36 -12.43 -17.35
N LEU A 521 7.07 -12.71 -17.12
CA LEU A 521 6.58 -13.23 -15.84
C LEU A 521 7.20 -14.61 -15.52
N LEU A 522 7.28 -15.50 -16.50
CA LEU A 522 7.91 -16.83 -16.38
C LEU A 522 9.44 -16.73 -16.21
N GLN A 523 10.10 -15.72 -16.78
CA GLN A 523 11.52 -15.43 -16.57
C GLN A 523 11.78 -15.05 -15.11
N ILE A 524 10.95 -14.18 -14.51
CA ILE A 524 11.04 -13.83 -13.07
C ILE A 524 10.79 -15.07 -12.19
N VAL A 525 9.83 -15.92 -12.53
CA VAL A 525 9.56 -17.21 -11.85
C VAL A 525 10.75 -18.17 -11.90
N ASN A 526 11.36 -18.35 -13.07
CA ASN A 526 12.55 -19.19 -13.25
C ASN A 526 13.76 -18.61 -12.50
N LEU A 527 14.04 -17.31 -12.63
CA LEU A 527 15.13 -16.64 -11.89
C LEU A 527 14.93 -16.77 -10.37
N SER A 528 13.70 -16.62 -9.87
CA SER A 528 13.38 -16.73 -8.44
C SER A 528 13.64 -18.12 -7.85
N SER A 529 13.68 -19.14 -8.70
CA SER A 529 13.92 -20.55 -8.36
C SER A 529 15.41 -20.90 -8.23
N GLN A 530 16.32 -19.98 -8.64
CA GLN A 530 17.76 -20.19 -8.56
C GLN A 530 18.31 -19.96 -7.13
N PRO A 531 19.39 -20.67 -6.71
CA PRO A 531 19.90 -20.58 -5.34
C PRO A 531 20.56 -19.24 -4.98
N THR A 532 20.96 -18.45 -5.97
CA THR A 532 21.72 -17.18 -5.80
C THR A 532 20.96 -15.94 -6.26
N CYS A 533 19.65 -16.06 -6.52
CA CYS A 533 18.87 -14.94 -7.04
C CYS A 533 18.66 -13.81 -6.02
N ARG A 534 18.53 -12.59 -6.53
CA ARG A 534 18.31 -11.35 -5.75
C ARG A 534 16.88 -10.84 -5.90
N ILE A 535 15.92 -11.78 -5.89
CA ILE A 535 14.49 -11.51 -6.04
C ILE A 535 13.79 -11.74 -4.69
N ARG A 536 13.10 -10.72 -4.21
CA ARG A 536 12.32 -10.71 -2.96
C ARG A 536 11.10 -11.62 -3.08
N LEU A 537 10.59 -12.12 -1.96
CA LEU A 537 9.39 -12.98 -1.96
C LEU A 537 8.15 -12.23 -2.47
N ILE A 538 8.02 -10.94 -2.09
CA ILE A 538 6.92 -10.08 -2.50
C ILE A 538 6.78 -9.97 -4.03
N THR A 539 7.92 -9.93 -4.75
CA THR A 539 7.97 -9.83 -6.20
C THR A 539 7.48 -11.12 -6.85
N LEU A 540 7.94 -12.28 -6.37
CA LEU A 540 7.46 -13.58 -6.85
C LEU A 540 5.95 -13.76 -6.59
N GLU A 541 5.45 -13.37 -5.42
CA GLU A 541 4.03 -13.46 -5.09
C GLU A 541 3.19 -12.56 -6.02
N LEU A 542 3.66 -11.34 -6.34
CA LEU A 542 3.00 -10.46 -7.30
C LEU A 542 3.04 -10.99 -8.73
N THR A 543 4.20 -11.49 -9.19
CA THR A 543 4.37 -12.14 -10.50
C THR A 543 3.39 -13.31 -10.67
N ILE A 544 3.27 -14.18 -9.65
CA ILE A 544 2.35 -15.33 -9.68
C ILE A 544 0.89 -14.87 -9.65
N LYS A 545 0.54 -13.87 -8.84
CA LYS A 545 -0.82 -13.30 -8.80
C LYS A 545 -1.24 -12.74 -10.16
N LEU A 546 -0.37 -11.97 -10.81
CA LEU A 546 -0.59 -11.43 -12.17
C LEU A 546 -0.70 -12.55 -13.21
N PHE A 547 0.21 -13.53 -13.18
CA PHE A 547 0.19 -14.67 -14.10
C PHE A 547 -1.12 -15.46 -14.00
N CYS A 548 -1.58 -15.78 -12.79
CA CYS A 548 -2.86 -16.46 -12.59
C CYS A 548 -4.06 -15.60 -13.04
N GLN A 549 -4.04 -14.28 -12.78
CA GLN A 549 -5.09 -13.37 -13.24
C GLN A 549 -5.18 -13.32 -14.79
N MET A 550 -4.04 -13.27 -15.48
CA MET A 550 -3.99 -13.30 -16.96
C MET A 550 -4.46 -14.62 -17.59
N ILE A 551 -4.53 -15.70 -16.81
CA ILE A 551 -5.07 -17.01 -17.21
C ILE A 551 -6.56 -17.11 -16.90
N GLN A 552 -6.96 -16.76 -15.68
CA GLN A 552 -8.33 -17.00 -15.16
C GLN A 552 -9.42 -16.16 -15.84
N LEU A 553 -9.06 -15.09 -16.56
CA LEU A 553 -9.98 -14.33 -17.40
C LEU A 553 -10.57 -15.16 -18.57
N ASN A 554 -9.88 -16.22 -19.01
CA ASN A 554 -10.30 -17.06 -20.14
C ASN A 554 -11.02 -18.34 -19.68
N SER A 555 -12.28 -18.25 -19.23
CA SER A 555 -13.08 -19.42 -18.82
C SER A 555 -13.61 -20.29 -19.97
N ALA A 556 -13.01 -20.22 -21.17
CA ALA A 556 -13.42 -20.94 -22.37
C ALA A 556 -12.24 -21.72 -23.00
N GLU A 557 -11.15 -21.02 -23.33
CA GLU A 557 -9.91 -21.63 -23.85
C GLU A 557 -8.68 -21.03 -23.16
N CYS A 558 -7.94 -21.87 -22.43
CA CYS A 558 -6.72 -21.51 -21.74
C CYS A 558 -5.52 -21.61 -22.69
N CYS A 559 -5.23 -20.54 -23.43
CA CYS A 559 -4.17 -20.47 -24.45
C CYS A 559 -2.74 -20.42 -23.86
N LEU A 560 -2.37 -21.37 -22.99
CA LEU A 560 -0.98 -21.62 -22.60
C LEU A 560 -0.34 -22.55 -23.63
N LEU A 561 0.89 -22.23 -24.03
CA LEU A 561 1.71 -23.10 -24.87
C LEU A 561 2.38 -24.18 -24.00
N ASP A 562 2.68 -25.35 -24.57
CA ASP A 562 3.45 -26.39 -23.89
C ASP A 562 4.81 -25.88 -23.37
N THR A 563 5.41 -24.90 -24.04
CA THR A 563 6.62 -24.20 -23.58
C THR A 563 6.41 -23.52 -22.22
N HIS A 564 5.26 -22.89 -22.00
CA HIS A 564 4.91 -22.22 -20.74
C HIS A 564 4.68 -23.25 -19.62
N HIS A 565 3.94 -24.33 -19.90
CA HIS A 565 3.77 -25.44 -18.95
C HIS A 565 5.11 -26.04 -18.54
N ASN A 566 5.98 -26.36 -19.51
CA ASN A 566 7.32 -26.89 -19.26
C ASN A 566 8.20 -25.91 -18.45
N ALA A 567 8.10 -24.60 -18.69
CA ALA A 567 8.81 -23.59 -17.91
C ALA A 567 8.35 -23.55 -16.44
N ILE A 568 7.05 -23.68 -16.16
CA ILE A 568 6.50 -23.73 -14.80
C ILE A 568 6.98 -25.00 -14.07
N PHE A 569 6.90 -26.18 -14.72
CA PHE A 569 7.38 -27.43 -14.12
C PHE A 569 8.91 -27.42 -13.89
N SER A 570 9.67 -26.80 -14.80
CA SER A 570 11.12 -26.58 -14.63
C SER A 570 11.42 -25.72 -13.40
N ALA A 571 10.74 -24.57 -13.24
CA ALA A 571 10.88 -23.70 -12.08
C ALA A 571 10.54 -24.42 -10.76
N ARG A 572 9.42 -25.16 -10.72
CA ARG A 572 9.07 -26.02 -9.57
C ARG A 572 10.22 -26.99 -9.26
N ASN A 573 10.69 -27.77 -10.24
CA ASN A 573 11.72 -28.80 -10.04
C ASN A 573 13.07 -28.20 -9.62
N GLN A 574 13.40 -26.99 -10.09
CA GLN A 574 14.56 -26.23 -9.63
C GLN A 574 14.41 -25.79 -8.17
N SER A 575 13.25 -25.24 -7.78
CA SER A 575 12.99 -24.84 -6.39
C SER A 575 13.04 -26.03 -5.42
N MET A 576 12.51 -27.20 -5.83
CA MET A 576 12.62 -28.46 -5.10
C MET A 576 14.08 -28.87 -4.93
N THR A 577 14.91 -28.67 -5.96
CA THR A 577 16.35 -28.96 -5.90
C THR A 577 17.11 -28.00 -4.99
N VAL A 578 16.75 -26.71 -4.94
CA VAL A 578 17.28 -25.77 -3.94
C VAL A 578 16.85 -26.18 -2.52
N LEU A 579 15.59 -26.57 -2.32
CA LEU A 579 15.07 -26.98 -1.01
C LEU A 579 15.66 -28.32 -0.53
N ARG A 580 15.96 -29.27 -1.43
CA ARG A 580 16.72 -30.50 -1.14
C ARG A 580 18.10 -30.26 -0.53
N ASN A 581 18.72 -29.10 -0.76
CA ASN A 581 20.00 -28.75 -0.13
C ASN A 581 19.85 -28.45 1.36
N PHE A 582 18.74 -27.82 1.77
CA PHE A 582 18.44 -27.53 3.18
C PHE A 582 17.89 -28.75 3.94
N TYR A 583 17.30 -29.71 3.24
CA TYR A 583 16.73 -30.97 3.77
C TYR A 583 17.75 -31.87 4.54
N LYS A 584 19.05 -31.54 4.54
CA LYS A 584 20.10 -32.30 5.26
C LYS A 584 20.88 -31.41 6.24
N SER A 585 20.26 -31.06 7.37
CA SER A 585 20.93 -30.27 8.41
C SER A 585 20.43 -30.56 9.83
N GLU A 586 19.29 -30.01 10.23
CA GLU A 586 18.91 -29.86 11.65
C GLU A 586 17.44 -30.16 11.95
N ASP A 587 17.13 -30.51 13.21
CA ASP A 587 15.76 -30.65 13.74
C ASP A 587 14.88 -29.41 13.44
N ILE A 588 15.49 -28.23 13.33
CA ILE A 588 14.82 -26.95 13.11
C ILE A 588 14.11 -26.90 11.73
N PHE A 589 14.53 -27.70 10.74
CA PHE A 589 13.94 -27.67 9.39
C PHE A 589 12.46 -28.07 9.35
N LEU A 590 12.01 -29.05 10.17
CA LEU A 590 10.59 -29.41 10.26
C LEU A 590 9.76 -28.25 10.83
N ASP A 591 10.24 -27.66 11.92
CA ASP A 591 9.57 -26.57 12.62
C ASP A 591 9.45 -25.34 11.71
N LEU A 592 10.51 -25.00 10.94
CA LEU A 592 10.46 -23.96 9.90
C LEU A 592 9.49 -24.26 8.76
N PHE A 593 9.41 -25.52 8.31
CA PHE A 593 8.53 -25.91 7.21
C PHE A 593 7.04 -25.80 7.60
N GLU A 594 6.68 -26.21 8.81
CA GLU A 594 5.31 -26.02 9.32
C GLU A 594 5.00 -24.54 9.60
N ASP A 595 5.94 -23.77 10.16
CA ASP A 595 5.74 -22.33 10.39
C ASP A 595 5.56 -21.54 9.09
N GLU A 596 6.40 -21.77 8.07
CA GLU A 596 6.27 -21.09 6.78
C GLU A 596 4.98 -21.46 6.04
N TYR A 597 4.51 -22.70 6.14
CA TYR A 597 3.21 -23.08 5.58
C TYR A 597 2.06 -22.38 6.33
N ASN A 598 2.15 -22.35 7.67
CA ASN A 598 1.17 -21.65 8.51
C ASN A 598 1.18 -20.13 8.33
N GLU A 599 2.29 -19.52 7.89
CA GLU A 599 2.35 -18.11 7.54
C GLU A 599 1.84 -17.88 6.10
N PHE A 600 2.26 -18.71 5.13
CA PHE A 600 1.78 -18.72 3.74
C PHE A 600 0.25 -18.80 3.61
N ILE A 601 -0.41 -19.68 4.37
CA ILE A 601 -1.89 -19.79 4.37
C ILE A 601 -2.59 -18.58 5.02
N LYS A 602 -1.88 -17.74 5.79
CA LYS A 602 -2.41 -16.51 6.40
C LYS A 602 -2.08 -15.24 5.62
N SER A 603 -0.92 -15.21 4.95
CA SER A 603 -0.42 -14.05 4.22
C SER A 603 -0.87 -14.09 2.76
N SER A 604 -1.93 -13.36 2.43
CA SER A 604 -2.32 -13.10 1.04
C SER A 604 -1.92 -11.67 0.63
N LEU A 605 -1.16 -11.51 -0.45
CA LEU A 605 -0.77 -10.21 -0.98
C LEU A 605 -1.96 -9.29 -1.35
N ASN A 606 -2.18 -8.27 -0.51
CA ASN A 606 -2.85 -7.03 -0.89
C ASN A 606 -1.82 -6.11 -1.59
N VAL A 607 -2.03 -5.87 -2.89
CA VAL A 607 -1.13 -5.07 -3.73
C VAL A 607 -1.38 -3.57 -3.57
N GLU A 608 -2.62 -3.15 -3.26
CA GLU A 608 -2.94 -1.74 -2.99
C GLU A 608 -2.13 -1.23 -1.80
N PHE A 609 -2.10 -2.02 -0.70
CA PHE A 609 -1.26 -1.76 0.47
C PHE A 609 0.25 -1.90 0.21
N LEU A 610 0.65 -2.62 -0.84
CA LEU A 610 2.06 -2.68 -1.25
C LEU A 610 2.47 -1.40 -1.99
N CYS A 611 1.65 -0.91 -2.93
CA CYS A 611 1.94 0.31 -3.68
C CYS A 611 1.91 1.57 -2.79
N MET A 612 1.14 1.57 -1.70
CA MET A 612 1.15 2.64 -0.70
C MET A 612 2.36 2.59 0.27
N ASP A 613 3.17 1.53 0.27
CA ASP A 613 4.31 1.37 1.18
C ASP A 613 5.57 2.07 0.66
N SER A 614 5.97 3.16 1.30
CA SER A 614 7.18 3.93 0.97
C SER A 614 8.49 3.12 1.02
N THR A 615 8.53 1.94 1.65
CA THR A 615 9.75 1.11 1.68
C THR A 615 10.05 0.41 0.35
N ILE A 616 9.09 0.31 -0.59
CA ILE A 616 9.37 -0.26 -1.92
C ILE A 616 10.15 0.70 -2.84
N LEU A 617 10.17 2.00 -2.51
CA LEU A 617 10.98 3.05 -3.13
C LEU A 617 12.43 3.08 -2.63
N LEU A 618 12.84 2.15 -1.77
CA LEU A 618 14.21 2.06 -1.25
C LEU A 618 14.92 0.83 -1.84
N PRO A 619 16.25 0.89 -2.06
CA PRO A 619 16.99 -0.20 -2.70
C PRO A 619 16.87 -1.53 -1.91
N PRO A 620 16.75 -2.69 -2.58
CA PRO A 620 16.56 -3.99 -1.93
C PRO A 620 17.68 -4.35 -0.93
N THR A 621 17.37 -4.25 0.36
CA THR A 621 18.32 -4.52 1.44
C THR A 621 18.40 -6.00 1.82
N GLY A 622 19.55 -6.44 2.36
CA GLY A 622 19.80 -7.81 2.83
C GLY A 622 19.96 -7.95 4.34
N THR A 623 19.59 -6.93 5.12
CA THR A 623 19.71 -6.92 6.59
C THR A 623 18.36 -6.69 7.27
N PRO A 624 18.06 -7.36 8.42
CA PRO A 624 16.87 -7.06 9.22
C PRO A 624 16.95 -5.73 9.99
N LEU A 625 18.14 -5.10 10.06
CA LEU A 625 18.36 -3.89 10.87
C LEU A 625 17.62 -2.64 10.37
N THR A 626 17.13 -2.66 9.13
CA THR A 626 16.32 -1.57 8.53
C THR A 626 14.85 -1.58 8.95
N GLY A 627 14.42 -2.55 9.78
CA GLY A 627 13.01 -2.75 10.16
C GLY A 627 12.13 -3.37 9.07
N ILE A 628 12.63 -3.51 7.83
CA ILE A 628 11.85 -4.03 6.69
C ILE A 628 11.55 -5.52 6.88
N GLY A 629 10.26 -5.87 6.77
CA GLY A 629 9.75 -7.22 6.93
C GLY A 629 10.31 -8.20 5.89
N PHE A 630 10.54 -9.45 6.32
CA PHE A 630 11.27 -10.49 5.56
C PHE A 630 10.80 -10.64 4.09
N THR A 631 9.50 -10.60 3.81
CA THR A 631 8.97 -10.75 2.44
C THR A 631 9.36 -9.62 1.48
N ARG A 632 9.58 -8.40 1.99
CA ARG A 632 9.89 -7.18 1.21
C ARG A 632 11.40 -6.92 1.07
N ARG A 633 12.26 -7.80 1.60
CA ARG A 633 13.73 -7.68 1.55
C ARG A 633 14.40 -8.99 1.12
N LEU A 634 15.73 -8.97 1.01
CA LEU A 634 16.52 -10.16 0.69
C LEU A 634 16.84 -10.98 1.97
N PRO A 635 17.01 -12.31 1.86
CA PRO A 635 17.24 -13.19 3.00
C PRO A 635 18.65 -13.02 3.61
N CYS A 636 18.71 -12.95 4.94
CA CYS A 636 19.92 -12.79 5.72
C CYS A 636 20.35 -14.10 6.41
N GLY A 637 21.47 -14.69 5.99
CA GLY A 637 21.99 -15.95 6.54
C GLY A 637 21.20 -17.20 6.15
N GLU A 638 21.68 -18.38 6.58
CA GLU A 638 21.16 -19.66 6.09
C GLU A 638 19.72 -19.98 6.52
N VAL A 639 19.31 -19.55 7.72
CA VAL A 639 17.93 -19.76 8.20
C VAL A 639 16.93 -19.03 7.31
N GLU A 640 17.18 -17.76 6.95
CA GLU A 640 16.28 -17.01 6.07
C GLU A 640 16.35 -17.48 4.61
N LYS A 641 17.50 -17.99 4.13
CA LYS A 641 17.58 -18.67 2.83
C LYS A 641 16.71 -19.94 2.81
N ALA A 642 16.73 -20.74 3.88
CA ALA A 642 15.87 -21.91 4.03
C ALA A 642 14.38 -21.50 4.04
N ARG A 643 14.00 -20.48 4.83
CA ARG A 643 12.64 -19.91 4.84
C ARG A 643 12.20 -19.44 3.44
N ARG A 644 13.08 -18.75 2.70
CA ARG A 644 12.83 -18.34 1.31
C ARG A 644 12.62 -19.56 0.41
N ALA A 645 13.50 -20.56 0.47
CA ALA A 645 13.39 -21.76 -0.36
C ALA A 645 12.08 -22.54 -0.11
N ILE A 646 11.64 -22.63 1.15
CA ILE A 646 10.35 -23.22 1.55
C ILE A 646 9.18 -22.43 0.93
N ARG A 647 9.17 -21.10 1.04
CA ARG A 647 8.12 -20.24 0.43
C ARG A 647 8.07 -20.35 -1.08
N VAL A 648 9.22 -20.25 -1.77
CA VAL A 648 9.28 -20.37 -3.23
C VAL A 648 8.73 -21.73 -3.67
N PHE A 649 9.08 -22.82 -2.98
CA PHE A 649 8.49 -24.13 -3.24
C PHE A 649 6.96 -24.14 -3.08
N PHE A 650 6.39 -23.57 -2.01
CA PHE A 650 4.93 -23.51 -1.84
C PHE A 650 4.23 -22.69 -2.92
N HIS A 651 4.72 -21.49 -3.23
CA HIS A 651 4.14 -20.64 -4.28
C HIS A 651 4.18 -21.32 -5.67
N LEU A 652 5.29 -21.98 -6.03
CA LEU A 652 5.42 -22.67 -7.32
C LEU A 652 4.64 -23.99 -7.38
N ARG A 653 4.48 -24.67 -6.25
CA ARG A 653 3.61 -25.86 -6.14
C ARG A 653 2.14 -25.49 -6.31
N GLN A 654 1.69 -24.41 -5.65
CA GLN A 654 0.36 -23.84 -5.83
C GLN A 654 0.13 -23.37 -7.28
N LEU A 655 1.13 -22.73 -7.90
CA LEU A 655 1.08 -22.35 -9.30
C LEU A 655 0.87 -23.56 -10.22
N CYS A 656 1.67 -24.62 -10.09
CA CYS A 656 1.48 -25.87 -10.85
C CYS A 656 0.04 -26.40 -10.70
N GLN A 657 -0.45 -26.52 -9.47
CA GLN A 657 -1.80 -27.01 -9.16
C GLN A 657 -2.89 -26.14 -9.78
N SER A 658 -2.75 -24.81 -9.74
CA SER A 658 -3.71 -23.88 -10.37
C SER A 658 -3.72 -23.94 -11.90
N VAL A 659 -2.68 -24.52 -12.51
CA VAL A 659 -2.53 -24.67 -13.97
C VAL A 659 -2.92 -26.08 -14.44
N THR A 660 -2.78 -27.11 -13.59
CA THR A 660 -3.26 -28.48 -13.86
C THR A 660 -4.68 -28.75 -13.37
N TYR A 661 -5.25 -27.87 -12.56
CA TYR A 661 -6.53 -28.02 -11.84
C TYR A 661 -6.52 -29.18 -10.80
N ASP A 662 -5.34 -29.52 -10.26
CA ASP A 662 -5.18 -30.51 -9.19
C ASP A 662 -5.44 -29.90 -7.79
N GLU A 663 -6.16 -30.62 -6.92
CA GLU A 663 -6.32 -30.23 -5.51
C GLU A 663 -5.09 -30.61 -4.65
N GLU A 664 -4.73 -29.76 -3.70
CA GLU A 664 -3.66 -30.03 -2.74
C GLU A 664 -4.12 -31.04 -1.66
N THR A 665 -3.73 -32.31 -1.85
CA THR A 665 -4.07 -33.42 -0.95
C THR A 665 -2.99 -33.76 0.09
N SER A 666 -1.82 -33.15 -0.01
CA SER A 666 -0.59 -33.57 0.69
C SER A 666 -0.05 -32.57 1.73
N LEU A 667 -0.55 -31.33 1.69
CA LEU A 667 -0.33 -30.28 2.69
C LEU A 667 -1.69 -29.81 3.25
N PRO A 668 -1.81 -29.48 4.56
CA PRO A 668 -0.78 -29.56 5.60
C PRO A 668 -0.38 -31.00 5.95
N LEU A 669 0.87 -31.17 6.40
CA LEU A 669 1.44 -32.47 6.81
C LEU A 669 0.63 -33.18 7.90
N THR A 670 -0.07 -32.39 8.74
CA THR A 670 -1.04 -32.86 9.73
C THR A 670 -2.41 -32.31 9.36
N ASN A 671 -3.33 -33.17 8.92
CA ASN A 671 -4.72 -32.77 8.71
C ASN A 671 -5.50 -32.90 10.04
N PRO A 672 -5.95 -31.79 10.66
CA PRO A 672 -6.61 -31.84 11.97
C PRO A 672 -7.96 -32.57 11.96
N THR A 673 -8.65 -32.70 10.80
CA THR A 673 -9.93 -33.42 10.73
C THR A 673 -9.75 -34.94 10.82
N LYS A 674 -8.56 -35.46 10.50
CA LYS A 674 -8.18 -36.88 10.66
C LYS A 674 -7.56 -37.19 12.02
N CYS A 675 -7.45 -36.18 12.89
CA CYS A 675 -6.90 -36.31 14.24
C CYS A 675 -8.00 -36.50 15.29
N VAL A 676 -7.68 -37.19 16.39
CA VAL A 676 -8.57 -37.30 17.55
C VAL A 676 -8.78 -35.92 18.17
N GLN A 677 -10.03 -35.59 18.46
CA GLN A 677 -10.45 -34.35 19.12
C GLN A 677 -10.79 -34.60 20.59
N ILE A 678 -10.93 -33.51 21.35
CA ILE A 678 -11.37 -33.57 22.75
C ILE A 678 -12.84 -34.05 22.79
N ASP A 679 -13.16 -34.86 23.81
CA ASP A 679 -14.41 -35.56 24.03
C ASP A 679 -14.83 -36.60 22.97
N ASN A 680 -13.96 -36.91 22.00
CA ASN A 680 -14.13 -38.08 21.14
C ASN A 680 -14.12 -39.39 21.95
N VAL A 681 -15.01 -40.31 21.57
CA VAL A 681 -15.12 -41.66 22.15
C VAL A 681 -14.25 -42.63 21.33
N LEU A 682 -13.35 -43.34 22.00
CA LEU A 682 -12.31 -44.20 21.42
C LEU A 682 -12.49 -45.65 21.85
N ASP A 683 -12.27 -46.59 20.91
CA ASP A 683 -12.10 -48.01 21.21
C ASP A 683 -10.68 -48.25 21.73
N LEU A 684 -10.58 -48.82 22.93
CA LEU A 684 -9.32 -49.08 23.63
C LEU A 684 -8.97 -50.58 23.68
N ASN A 685 -9.78 -51.48 23.11
CA ASN A 685 -9.59 -52.93 23.26
C ASN A 685 -8.23 -53.44 22.72
N ASN A 686 -7.68 -52.75 21.72
CA ASN A 686 -6.34 -53.00 21.16
C ASN A 686 -5.32 -51.90 21.52
N SER A 687 -5.62 -51.03 22.50
CA SER A 687 -4.78 -49.89 22.88
C SER A 687 -3.86 -50.20 24.07
N ASP A 688 -2.59 -49.82 23.93
CA ASP A 688 -1.50 -50.16 24.86
C ASP A 688 -1.46 -49.17 26.06
N LEU A 689 -2.51 -49.19 26.88
CA LEU A 689 -2.83 -48.22 27.94
C LEU A 689 -1.78 -48.13 29.07
N ILE A 690 -1.40 -46.91 29.48
CA ILE A 690 -0.64 -46.68 30.73
C ILE A 690 -1.49 -45.84 31.70
N ALA A 691 -1.84 -46.41 32.86
CA ALA A 691 -2.56 -45.67 33.90
C ALA A 691 -1.64 -44.67 34.63
N CYS A 692 -2.11 -43.44 34.82
CA CYS A 692 -1.36 -42.36 35.47
C CYS A 692 -2.28 -41.38 36.22
N THR A 693 -1.73 -40.72 37.23
CA THR A 693 -2.40 -39.64 37.96
C THR A 693 -1.78 -38.31 37.57
N VAL A 694 -2.53 -37.47 36.87
CA VAL A 694 -2.09 -36.17 36.34
C VAL A 694 -2.40 -35.08 37.36
N ILE A 695 -1.39 -34.30 37.71
CA ILE A 695 -1.47 -33.18 38.66
C ILE A 695 -1.20 -31.88 37.90
N LEU A 696 -2.21 -31.00 37.82
CA LEU A 696 -2.07 -29.68 37.21
C LEU A 696 -1.38 -28.70 38.17
N LYS A 697 -0.97 -27.53 37.66
CA LYS A 697 -0.34 -26.46 38.45
C LYS A 697 -1.21 -25.98 39.62
N ASP A 698 -2.53 -26.05 39.47
CA ASP A 698 -3.53 -25.67 40.47
C ASP A 698 -3.75 -26.75 41.54
N GLY A 699 -2.90 -27.79 41.58
CA GLY A 699 -2.94 -28.88 42.56
C GLY A 699 -4.03 -29.94 42.33
N THR A 700 -4.96 -29.71 41.40
CA THR A 700 -6.01 -30.65 41.00
C THR A 700 -5.42 -31.94 40.43
N LYS A 701 -6.01 -33.09 40.81
CA LYS A 701 -5.49 -34.43 40.49
C LYS A 701 -6.54 -35.25 39.76
N PHE A 702 -6.18 -35.82 38.62
CA PHE A 702 -7.06 -36.64 37.79
C PHE A 702 -6.42 -38.00 37.50
N ARG A 703 -7.14 -39.10 37.74
CA ARG A 703 -6.71 -40.42 37.27
C ARG A 703 -7.12 -40.58 35.82
N ARG A 704 -6.17 -40.88 34.94
CA ARG A 704 -6.37 -41.00 33.48
C ARG A 704 -5.55 -42.17 32.94
N PHE A 705 -5.88 -42.60 31.72
CA PHE A 705 -5.04 -43.51 30.96
C PHE A 705 -4.36 -42.74 29.83
N LEU A 706 -3.03 -42.85 29.77
CA LEU A 706 -2.21 -42.33 28.68
C LEU A 706 -2.24 -43.31 27.51
N VAL A 707 -2.78 -42.85 26.37
CA VAL A 707 -2.69 -43.49 25.06
C VAL A 707 -1.71 -42.69 24.20
N ILE A 708 -0.91 -43.40 23.41
CA ILE A 708 0.12 -42.82 22.52
C ILE A 708 -0.15 -43.37 21.12
N ASP A 709 -0.71 -42.52 20.27
CA ASP A 709 -0.98 -42.79 18.85
C ASP A 709 0.26 -42.53 17.98
N VAL A 710 0.16 -42.72 16.66
CA VAL A 710 1.16 -42.38 15.65
C VAL A 710 1.56 -40.89 15.67
N LEU A 711 0.63 -39.96 15.93
CA LEU A 711 0.91 -38.51 15.96
C LEU A 711 0.49 -37.81 17.26
N GLN A 712 -0.35 -38.42 18.10
CA GLN A 712 -0.96 -37.75 19.26
C GLN A 712 -0.70 -38.44 20.61
N LEU A 713 -0.48 -37.63 21.64
CA LEU A 713 -0.69 -37.98 23.05
C LEU A 713 -2.17 -37.77 23.36
N ILE A 714 -2.81 -38.76 23.97
CA ILE A 714 -4.21 -38.71 24.35
C ILE A 714 -4.34 -39.13 25.82
N LEU A 715 -5.03 -38.33 26.63
CA LEU A 715 -5.42 -38.69 28.00
C LEU A 715 -6.88 -39.10 28.01
N VAL A 716 -7.14 -40.34 28.37
CA VAL A 716 -8.46 -40.97 28.27
C VAL A 716 -9.05 -41.23 29.65
N GLU A 717 -10.36 -41.02 29.77
CA GLU A 717 -11.19 -41.42 30.91
C GLU A 717 -12.09 -42.58 30.46
N PRO A 718 -12.18 -43.71 31.19
CA PRO A 718 -12.95 -44.87 30.75
C PRO A 718 -14.45 -44.55 30.64
N ASP A 719 -15.12 -45.07 29.61
CA ASP A 719 -16.56 -44.82 29.44
C ASP A 719 -17.40 -45.67 30.40
N SER A 720 -18.12 -44.98 31.28
CA SER A 720 -19.16 -45.52 32.15
C SER A 720 -20.21 -46.42 31.47
N LYS A 721 -20.44 -46.27 30.16
CA LYS A 721 -21.48 -46.96 29.40
C LYS A 721 -20.97 -48.13 28.55
N ARG A 722 -19.66 -48.23 28.31
CA ARG A 722 -19.07 -49.19 27.35
C ARG A 722 -17.72 -49.71 27.83
N LEU A 723 -17.70 -50.97 28.28
CA LEU A 723 -16.46 -51.68 28.57
C LEU A 723 -15.56 -51.71 27.33
N GLY A 724 -14.27 -51.45 27.53
CA GLY A 724 -13.28 -51.37 26.44
C GLY A 724 -13.24 -50.02 25.69
N TRP A 725 -14.08 -49.04 26.04
CA TRP A 725 -14.07 -47.70 25.43
C TRP A 725 -13.67 -46.61 26.42
N GLY A 726 -13.28 -45.44 25.91
CA GLY A 726 -13.03 -44.26 26.73
C GLY A 726 -13.11 -42.93 25.98
N ILE A 727 -13.21 -41.84 26.74
CA ILE A 727 -13.42 -40.48 26.26
C ILE A 727 -12.11 -39.70 26.35
N ALA A 728 -11.67 -39.10 25.24
CA ALA A 728 -10.45 -38.29 25.17
C ALA A 728 -10.63 -36.95 25.92
N LYS A 729 -10.05 -36.80 27.11
CA LYS A 729 -10.18 -35.57 27.93
C LYS A 729 -9.06 -34.55 27.71
N LEU A 730 -7.95 -34.95 27.09
CA LEU A 730 -6.92 -34.04 26.60
C LEU A 730 -6.21 -34.69 25.42
N VAL A 731 -5.89 -33.90 24.40
CA VAL A 731 -5.14 -34.32 23.22
C VAL A 731 -4.02 -33.32 22.93
N GLY A 732 -2.85 -33.80 22.51
CA GLY A 732 -1.73 -32.97 22.07
C GLY A 732 -0.85 -33.69 21.06
N PHE A 733 -0.17 -32.95 20.17
CA PHE A 733 0.71 -33.56 19.17
C PHE A 733 2.03 -34.02 19.78
N LEU A 734 2.46 -35.25 19.46
CA LEU A 734 3.68 -35.86 20.02
C LEU A 734 4.96 -35.08 19.70
N GLN A 735 4.98 -34.30 18.61
CA GLN A 735 6.13 -33.48 18.24
C GLN A 735 6.42 -32.38 19.28
N ASP A 736 5.37 -31.80 19.86
CA ASP A 736 5.41 -30.64 20.76
C ASP A 736 5.52 -31.06 22.25
N VAL A 737 5.71 -32.36 22.51
CA VAL A 737 5.83 -32.90 23.87
C VAL A 737 7.28 -32.83 24.36
N GLU A 738 7.46 -32.25 25.54
CA GLU A 738 8.68 -32.33 26.34
C GLU A 738 8.44 -33.17 27.59
N VAL A 739 9.35 -34.12 27.84
CA VAL A 739 9.25 -35.07 28.96
C VAL A 739 10.51 -34.97 29.81
N LEU A 740 10.36 -34.40 30.99
CA LEU A 740 11.41 -34.35 32.01
C LEU A 740 11.13 -35.43 33.06
N GLY A 741 12.18 -36.13 33.50
CA GLY A 741 12.08 -36.97 34.69
C GLY A 741 12.18 -36.09 35.93
N ASP A 742 11.36 -36.38 36.94
CA ASP A 742 11.58 -35.83 38.27
C ASP A 742 12.90 -36.37 38.84
N LYS A 743 13.56 -35.61 39.71
CA LYS A 743 14.80 -36.03 40.40
C LYS A 743 14.50 -36.71 41.73
N ASP A 744 13.37 -36.37 42.35
CA ASP A 744 13.09 -36.71 43.75
C ASP A 744 12.08 -37.87 43.89
N ASP A 745 11.25 -38.14 42.88
CA ASP A 745 10.43 -39.36 42.78
C ASP A 745 10.61 -40.03 41.39
N SER A 746 11.21 -41.22 41.38
CA SER A 746 11.46 -41.99 40.15
C SER A 746 10.19 -42.43 39.41
N ARG A 747 9.01 -42.34 40.05
CA ARG A 747 7.69 -42.61 39.45
C ARG A 747 7.03 -41.36 38.85
N CYS A 748 7.70 -40.21 38.85
CA CYS A 748 7.16 -38.95 38.38
C CYS A 748 7.83 -38.46 37.08
N LEU A 749 7.00 -38.00 36.14
CA LEU A 749 7.43 -37.23 34.97
C LEU A 749 6.78 -35.85 35.00
N HIS A 750 7.52 -34.81 34.62
CA HIS A 750 6.91 -33.54 34.24
C HIS A 750 6.74 -33.54 32.73
N ILE A 751 5.50 -33.40 32.26
CA ILE A 751 5.17 -33.39 30.84
C ILE A 751 4.62 -32.00 30.49
N THR A 752 5.29 -31.37 29.52
CA THR A 752 4.83 -30.12 28.90
C THR A 752 4.44 -30.41 27.45
N VAL A 753 3.31 -29.87 27.02
CA VAL A 753 2.85 -29.91 25.62
C VAL A 753 2.78 -28.47 25.15
N HIS A 754 3.60 -28.13 24.16
CA HIS A 754 3.66 -26.77 23.62
C HIS A 754 2.59 -26.52 22.56
N ARG A 755 2.26 -25.25 22.34
CA ARG A 755 1.60 -24.82 21.10
C ARG A 755 2.68 -24.66 20.03
N GLY A 756 2.50 -25.32 18.89
CA GLY A 756 3.49 -25.39 17.82
C GLY A 756 3.97 -24.02 17.33
N GLY A 757 5.27 -23.93 17.03
CA GLY A 757 5.96 -22.72 16.58
C GLY A 757 7.49 -22.88 16.69
N ALA A 758 8.24 -22.38 15.72
CA ALA A 758 9.70 -22.51 15.66
C ALA A 758 10.46 -21.47 16.52
N THR A 759 9.81 -20.34 16.89
CA THR A 759 10.51 -19.20 17.52
C THR A 759 10.02 -18.85 18.93
N THR A 760 10.83 -19.21 19.93
CA THR A 760 10.94 -18.63 21.31
C THR A 760 9.72 -18.56 22.25
N ASN A 761 8.50 -18.26 21.80
CA ASN A 761 7.30 -18.11 22.64
C ASN A 761 6.38 -19.34 22.55
N ARG A 762 6.91 -20.50 22.92
CA ARG A 762 6.13 -21.74 23.07
C ARG A 762 5.29 -21.68 24.34
N ASN A 763 4.11 -21.06 24.25
CA ASN A 763 3.14 -21.10 25.35
C ASN A 763 2.65 -22.54 25.56
N PRO A 764 2.79 -23.12 26.76
CA PRO A 764 2.42 -24.50 27.02
C PRO A 764 0.89 -24.65 27.10
N ILE A 765 0.33 -25.53 26.27
CA ILE A 765 -1.09 -25.96 26.32
C ILE A 765 -1.32 -26.81 27.59
N LEU A 766 -0.34 -27.66 27.93
CA LEU A 766 -0.30 -28.43 29.17
C LEU A 766 1.09 -28.32 29.79
N SER A 767 1.17 -28.26 31.11
CA SER A 767 2.41 -28.41 31.85
C SER A 767 2.08 -28.97 33.23
N ALA A 768 2.27 -30.28 33.40
CA ALA A 768 1.69 -31.05 34.50
C ALA A 768 2.62 -32.18 34.99
N LYS A 769 2.48 -32.55 36.27
CA LYS A 769 3.22 -33.66 36.88
C LYS A 769 2.41 -34.95 36.80
N PHE A 770 2.94 -35.94 36.11
CA PHE A 770 2.35 -37.26 35.90
C PHE A 770 2.98 -38.24 36.90
N VAL A 771 2.16 -38.79 37.79
CA VAL A 771 2.55 -39.81 38.76
C VAL A 771 2.11 -41.18 38.26
N PHE A 772 3.04 -42.12 38.16
CA PHE A 772 2.78 -43.50 37.77
C PHE A 772 2.81 -44.42 39.00
N ASP A 773 2.17 -45.59 38.89
CA ASP A 773 2.02 -46.50 40.03
C ASP A 773 3.38 -47.09 40.48
N ASP A 774 4.25 -47.35 39.51
CA ASP A 774 5.58 -47.90 39.68
C ASP A 774 6.60 -47.27 38.70
N HIS A 775 7.89 -47.50 38.97
CA HIS A 775 9.00 -46.96 38.17
C HIS A 775 9.06 -47.54 36.74
N ILE A 776 8.58 -48.78 36.54
CA ILE A 776 8.59 -49.45 35.23
C ILE A 776 7.56 -48.79 34.31
N ARG A 777 6.35 -48.50 34.81
CA ARG A 777 5.32 -47.71 34.10
C ARG A 777 5.80 -46.29 33.79
N CYS A 778 6.47 -45.64 34.74
CA CYS A 778 7.07 -44.32 34.55
C CYS A 778 8.09 -44.32 33.40
N MET A 779 9.05 -45.25 33.41
CA MET A 779 10.08 -45.33 32.36
C MET A 779 9.51 -45.84 31.02
N ALA A 780 8.52 -46.72 31.03
CA ALA A 780 7.79 -47.13 29.82
C ALA A 780 7.05 -45.94 29.18
N ALA A 781 6.36 -45.12 29.98
CA ALA A 781 5.72 -43.90 29.50
C ALA A 781 6.75 -42.92 28.93
N LYS A 782 7.83 -42.64 29.66
CA LYS A 782 8.94 -41.78 29.19
C LYS A 782 9.51 -42.27 27.86
N GLN A 783 9.84 -43.56 27.76
CA GLN A 783 10.42 -44.15 26.56
C GLN A 783 9.45 -44.14 25.39
N ARG A 784 8.17 -44.49 25.60
CA ARG A 784 7.13 -44.44 24.56
C ARG A 784 6.89 -43.02 24.07
N LEU A 785 6.88 -42.02 24.94
CA LEU A 785 6.70 -40.61 24.57
C LEU A 785 7.90 -40.06 23.78
N THR A 786 9.13 -40.26 24.26
CA THR A 786 10.33 -39.83 23.52
C THR A 786 10.43 -40.53 22.16
N LYS A 787 10.17 -41.85 22.10
CA LYS A 787 10.17 -42.63 20.85
C LYS A 787 9.01 -42.23 19.93
N GLY A 788 7.85 -41.91 20.49
CA GLY A 788 6.67 -41.41 19.77
C GLY A 788 6.92 -40.05 19.13
N ARG A 789 7.51 -39.10 19.87
CA ARG A 789 7.97 -37.80 19.36
C ARG A 789 8.92 -37.96 18.18
N THR A 790 9.97 -38.78 18.34
CA THR A 790 10.94 -39.05 17.26
C THR A 790 10.26 -39.70 16.06
N LYS A 791 9.37 -40.69 16.25
CA LYS A 791 8.57 -41.30 15.17
C LYS A 791 7.67 -40.30 14.45
N ALA A 792 6.97 -39.43 15.18
CA ALA A 792 6.06 -38.43 14.59
C ALA A 792 6.83 -37.43 13.72
N ARG A 793 7.96 -36.89 14.24
CA ARG A 793 8.86 -36.01 13.48
C ARG A 793 9.47 -36.73 12.28
N GLN A 794 9.91 -37.98 12.43
CA GLN A 794 10.39 -38.81 11.31
C GLN A 794 9.32 -39.05 10.24
N LYS A 795 8.05 -39.29 10.64
CA LYS A 795 6.93 -39.46 9.69
C LYS A 795 6.67 -38.17 8.90
N LYS A 796 6.69 -37.00 9.55
CA LYS A 796 6.55 -35.71 8.85
C LYS A 796 7.74 -35.40 7.92
N MET A 797 8.97 -35.65 8.38
CA MET A 797 10.16 -35.52 7.53
C MET A 797 10.09 -36.47 6.32
N TYR A 798 9.58 -37.68 6.50
CA TYR A 798 9.36 -38.64 5.41
C TYR A 798 8.28 -38.17 4.42
N GLN A 799 7.17 -37.59 4.91
CA GLN A 799 6.18 -36.94 4.03
C GLN A 799 6.84 -35.80 3.23
N ILE A 800 7.70 -34.98 3.84
CA ILE A 800 8.47 -33.96 3.11
C ILE A 800 9.47 -34.59 2.12
N ALA A 801 10.07 -35.74 2.42
CA ALA A 801 10.93 -36.48 1.50
C ALA A 801 10.18 -36.94 0.24
N GLN A 802 8.92 -37.35 0.39
CA GLN A 802 8.02 -37.69 -0.70
C GLN A 802 7.61 -36.42 -1.49
N LEU A 803 7.25 -35.33 -0.81
CA LEU A 803 6.97 -34.02 -1.44
C LEU A 803 8.15 -33.47 -2.25
N LEU A 804 9.37 -33.77 -1.82
CA LEU A 804 10.62 -33.38 -2.49
C LEU A 804 11.18 -34.48 -3.42
N GLU A 805 10.44 -35.56 -3.65
CA GLU A 805 10.78 -36.64 -4.60
C GLU A 805 12.23 -37.16 -4.42
N ILE A 806 12.65 -37.42 -3.18
CA ILE A 806 14.06 -37.72 -2.85
C ILE A 806 14.39 -39.20 -3.11
N PRO A 807 15.35 -39.53 -4.00
CA PRO A 807 15.71 -40.91 -4.31
C PRO A 807 16.19 -41.70 -3.08
N GLY A 808 15.73 -42.94 -2.96
CA GLY A 808 16.16 -43.87 -1.91
C GLY A 808 15.34 -43.86 -0.61
N GLN A 809 14.28 -43.05 -0.51
CA GLN A 809 13.29 -43.18 0.58
C GLN A 809 11.91 -43.68 0.11
N VAL A 810 11.65 -43.76 -1.20
CA VAL A 810 10.42 -44.35 -1.74
C VAL A 810 10.51 -45.88 -1.70
N THR A 811 9.97 -46.47 -0.64
CA THR A 811 9.67 -47.92 -0.55
C THR A 811 8.20 -48.06 -0.17
N ASP A 812 7.39 -48.62 -1.06
CA ASP A 812 5.95 -48.76 -0.85
C ASP A 812 5.60 -49.63 0.36
N GLY A 813 4.45 -49.32 0.95
CA GLY A 813 3.91 -50.03 2.11
C GLY A 813 3.27 -51.37 1.75
N ALA A 814 4.09 -52.38 1.47
CA ALA A 814 3.66 -53.79 1.31
C ALA A 814 4.24 -54.69 2.41
N LEU A 815 3.49 -55.72 2.83
CA LEU A 815 3.86 -56.56 3.97
C LEU A 815 4.98 -57.57 3.63
N PRO A 816 5.89 -57.90 4.56
CA PRO A 816 6.86 -58.98 4.39
C PRO A 816 6.22 -60.35 4.67
N THR A 817 5.71 -61.01 3.63
CA THR A 817 5.29 -62.42 3.70
C THR A 817 6.52 -63.34 3.74
N TYR A 818 6.49 -64.36 4.60
CA TYR A 818 7.59 -65.32 4.77
C TYR A 818 7.80 -66.21 3.53
N ALA A 819 9.05 -66.29 3.05
CA ALA A 819 9.56 -67.36 2.21
C ALA A 819 11.02 -67.65 2.59
N ASN A 820 11.47 -68.90 2.47
CA ASN A 820 12.64 -69.38 3.21
C ASN A 820 13.85 -69.73 2.34
N SER A 821 15.04 -69.27 2.76
CA SER A 821 16.36 -69.90 2.60
C SER A 821 16.87 -70.36 1.22
N LEU A 822 17.98 -69.74 0.77
CA LEU A 822 19.23 -70.49 0.56
C LEU A 822 20.49 -69.62 0.84
N ARG A 823 21.64 -70.26 1.10
CA ARG A 823 22.96 -69.63 1.40
C ARG A 823 23.76 -69.40 0.10
N THR A 824 24.78 -68.51 0.00
CA THR A 824 25.88 -68.10 0.92
C THR A 824 26.18 -66.58 0.86
N GLY A 825 27.10 -65.96 1.63
CA GLY A 825 27.87 -66.41 2.81
C GLY A 825 29.36 -65.98 2.83
N ARG A 826 29.82 -65.36 3.94
CA ARG A 826 31.17 -64.76 4.25
C ARG A 826 31.44 -63.40 3.56
N THR A 827 32.09 -62.36 4.14
CA THR A 827 32.60 -61.96 5.51
C THR A 827 33.05 -60.48 5.43
N PRO A 828 33.40 -59.73 6.52
CA PRO A 828 33.15 -59.87 7.98
C PRO A 828 32.49 -58.60 8.61
N ARG A 829 32.45 -58.50 9.96
CA ARG A 829 32.09 -57.28 10.73
C ARG A 829 33.32 -56.68 11.44
N PRO A 830 33.28 -55.38 11.77
CA PRO A 830 33.38 -54.95 13.19
C PRO A 830 32.14 -54.12 13.58
N LEU A 831 31.36 -54.51 14.59
CA LEU A 831 31.56 -54.24 16.03
C LEU A 831 31.30 -52.78 16.44
N PHE A 832 30.03 -52.48 16.74
CA PHE A 832 29.65 -51.37 17.61
C PHE A 832 30.17 -51.59 19.04
N THR A 833 30.60 -50.52 19.71
CA THR A 833 30.56 -50.44 21.17
C THR A 833 29.87 -49.14 21.61
N THR A 834 29.20 -49.22 22.75
CA THR A 834 28.35 -48.17 23.34
C THR A 834 29.13 -46.98 23.91
N ILE A 835 28.49 -45.81 23.99
CA ILE A 835 28.18 -45.14 25.29
C ILE A 835 27.32 -43.88 25.07
N ASN A 836 26.29 -43.70 25.91
CA ASN A 836 25.56 -42.44 26.02
C ASN A 836 26.33 -41.43 26.88
N ARG A 837 26.49 -40.18 26.44
CA ARG A 837 26.70 -39.03 27.35
C ARG A 837 25.91 -37.81 26.87
N VAL A 838 25.26 -37.15 27.83
CA VAL A 838 24.49 -35.91 27.63
C VAL A 838 25.40 -34.71 27.95
N PRO A 839 25.52 -33.69 27.07
CA PRO A 839 26.15 -32.42 27.42
C PRO A 839 25.18 -31.54 28.22
N GLY A 840 25.61 -30.95 29.34
CA GLY A 840 24.74 -30.02 30.06
C GLY A 840 25.10 -29.64 31.50
N PHE A 841 26.29 -29.09 31.76
CA PHE A 841 26.42 -27.92 32.65
C PHE A 841 27.75 -27.19 32.43
N ALA A 842 27.85 -25.94 32.88
CA ALA A 842 28.95 -25.03 32.57
C ALA A 842 30.02 -24.95 33.68
N ALA A 843 31.26 -24.68 33.27
CA ALA A 843 32.30 -24.07 34.09
C ALA A 843 33.24 -23.26 33.19
N ALA A 844 33.59 -22.04 33.59
CA ALA A 844 34.69 -21.29 32.99
C ALA A 844 35.96 -21.49 33.81
N LEU A 845 37.16 -21.33 33.20
CA LEU A 845 38.31 -20.60 33.78
C LEU A 845 39.56 -20.63 32.86
N ARG A 846 40.01 -19.40 32.53
CA ARG A 846 41.42 -18.96 32.34
C ARG A 846 42.27 -19.47 31.16
N ARG A 847 43.33 -18.68 30.94
CA ARG A 847 44.41 -18.83 29.95
C ARG A 847 45.51 -19.73 30.52
N ASP A 848 46.16 -20.49 29.66
CA ASP A 848 47.63 -20.60 29.53
C ASP A 848 47.90 -21.21 28.13
N SER A 849 48.62 -20.57 27.21
CA SER A 849 50.09 -20.37 27.11
C SER A 849 50.71 -21.35 26.09
N MET A 850 51.34 -20.78 25.04
CA MET A 850 51.96 -21.49 23.90
C MET A 850 53.29 -22.17 24.29
N PRO A 851 53.74 -23.24 23.58
CA PRO A 851 54.75 -22.99 22.53
C PRO A 851 54.74 -23.92 21.28
N SER A 852 54.97 -23.29 20.12
CA SER A 852 55.77 -23.71 18.96
C SER A 852 56.17 -25.20 18.71
N GLY A 853 55.60 -25.81 17.65
CA GLY A 853 56.29 -25.90 16.35
C GLY A 853 57.23 -27.09 16.00
N SER A 854 56.80 -27.92 15.03
CA SER A 854 57.62 -28.70 14.07
C SER A 854 56.71 -29.40 13.03
N VAL A 855 57.05 -29.73 11.77
CA VAL A 855 57.89 -29.20 10.68
C VAL A 855 57.89 -30.29 9.56
N SER A 856 57.55 -29.92 8.32
CA SER A 856 57.86 -30.58 7.01
C SER A 856 57.56 -32.07 6.72
N ARG A 857 56.99 -32.35 5.53
CA ARG A 857 57.65 -32.93 4.31
C ARG A 857 56.55 -33.28 3.26
N SER A 858 56.41 -32.76 2.02
CA SER A 858 57.26 -32.39 0.85
C SER A 858 57.23 -33.43 -0.29
N GLN A 859 57.43 -32.98 -1.54
CA GLN A 859 57.43 -33.70 -2.84
C GLN A 859 55.99 -33.94 -3.43
N MET A 860 55.62 -33.63 -4.69
CA MET A 860 56.29 -33.48 -6.02
C MET A 860 56.76 -34.84 -6.61
N THR A 861 56.79 -35.11 -7.93
CA THR A 861 56.80 -34.34 -9.20
C THR A 861 55.75 -34.93 -10.20
N ALA A 862 55.58 -34.61 -11.50
CA ALA A 862 56.50 -34.16 -12.58
C ALA A 862 55.75 -33.53 -13.79
N SER A 863 56.30 -32.48 -14.44
CA SER A 863 56.96 -32.47 -15.79
C SER A 863 56.02 -32.47 -17.01
N ARG A 864 56.29 -31.87 -18.18
CA ARG A 864 57.42 -31.11 -18.82
C ARG A 864 56.80 -30.28 -19.98
N GLY A 865 57.35 -29.23 -20.59
CA GLY A 865 58.59 -28.43 -20.47
C GLY A 865 58.48 -27.15 -21.37
N THR A 866 59.25 -26.08 -21.12
CA THR A 866 60.41 -25.60 -21.96
C THR A 866 60.09 -25.09 -23.39
N GLU A 867 60.54 -23.93 -23.89
CA GLU A 867 61.45 -22.89 -23.34
C GLU A 867 61.45 -21.56 -24.17
N LYS A 868 61.67 -20.40 -23.51
CA LYS A 868 62.24 -19.10 -24.01
C LYS A 868 61.43 -18.35 -25.13
N THR A 869 61.53 -17.03 -25.36
CA THR A 869 62.64 -16.05 -25.14
C THR A 869 62.16 -14.63 -24.71
N ARG A 870 63.10 -13.74 -24.40
CA ARG A 870 63.04 -12.33 -23.89
C ARG A 870 63.41 -11.31 -25.02
N PRO A 871 63.57 -9.98 -24.81
CA PRO A 871 63.06 -8.98 -23.84
C PRO A 871 62.68 -7.59 -24.51
N THR A 872 62.81 -6.47 -23.75
CA THR A 872 62.86 -5.01 -24.09
C THR A 872 61.54 -4.20 -23.95
N THR A 873 61.48 -2.95 -23.43
CA THR A 873 62.49 -2.06 -22.77
C THR A 873 61.87 -0.99 -21.84
N ALA A 874 62.65 -0.49 -20.86
CA ALA A 874 62.68 0.90 -20.30
C ALA A 874 61.41 1.52 -19.65
N SER A 875 61.34 1.88 -18.34
CA SER A 875 61.98 2.99 -17.56
C SER A 875 61.18 4.33 -17.57
N ARG A 876 61.22 5.27 -16.61
CA ARG A 876 62.21 5.57 -15.55
C ARG A 876 61.68 6.56 -14.43
N GLU A 877 62.51 6.73 -13.38
CA GLU A 877 62.73 7.83 -12.39
C GLU A 877 62.08 9.26 -12.57
N SER A 878 62.07 10.21 -11.61
CA SER A 878 62.07 10.25 -10.12
C SER A 878 62.07 11.70 -9.55
N SER A 879 61.50 11.97 -8.36
CA SER A 879 61.78 13.13 -7.45
C SER A 879 61.00 12.92 -6.13
N LYS A 880 61.48 13.17 -4.89
CA LYS A 880 62.20 14.27 -4.19
C LYS A 880 61.30 15.50 -3.91
N SER A 881 61.19 16.04 -2.67
CA SER A 881 61.85 15.70 -1.39
C SER A 881 61.32 16.46 -0.15
N ARG A 882 61.49 15.86 1.06
CA ARG A 882 61.71 16.53 2.40
C ARG A 882 60.52 17.34 3.01
N SER A 883 60.41 17.56 4.33
CA SER A 883 61.25 17.22 5.51
C SER A 883 60.52 17.28 6.87
N ASN A 884 61.05 16.52 7.85
CA ASN A 884 61.12 16.75 9.31
C ASN A 884 59.87 16.82 10.21
N THR A 885 59.93 16.03 11.30
CA THR A 885 59.15 16.17 12.55
C THR A 885 59.87 17.09 13.55
N PRO A 886 59.16 17.58 14.59
CA PRO A 886 59.54 17.18 15.95
C PRO A 886 58.33 16.83 16.87
N LYS A 887 58.62 16.46 18.13
CA LYS A 887 57.67 16.01 19.17
C LYS A 887 57.19 17.18 20.06
N SER A 888 56.00 17.10 20.66
CA SER A 888 55.80 17.15 22.15
C SER A 888 54.37 17.47 22.65
N ARG A 889 53.77 16.49 23.35
CA ARG A 889 52.93 16.57 24.59
C ARG A 889 51.56 17.31 24.69
N ASP A 890 50.71 16.63 25.47
CA ASP A 890 49.64 17.10 26.38
C ASP A 890 48.36 17.78 25.83
N GLY A 891 47.24 17.55 26.53
CA GLY A 891 45.93 18.19 26.30
C GLY A 891 44.80 17.27 25.82
N SER A 892 44.10 16.59 26.74
CA SER A 892 42.87 15.82 26.40
C SER A 892 41.81 15.90 27.51
N PRO A 893 40.67 16.57 27.29
CA PRO A 893 39.55 16.56 28.22
C PRO A 893 38.52 15.46 27.88
N ARG A 894 38.13 14.66 28.89
CA ARG A 894 36.98 13.73 28.84
C ARG A 894 35.89 14.21 29.79
N MET A 895 34.64 14.24 29.34
CA MET A 895 33.45 14.21 30.20
C MET A 895 32.24 13.58 29.45
N PRO A 896 31.15 13.13 30.11
CA PRO A 896 30.96 11.69 30.23
C PRO A 896 29.61 11.14 29.75
N ARG A 897 29.48 9.80 29.77
CA ARG A 897 28.19 9.09 29.58
C ARG A 897 27.27 9.27 30.80
N PRO A 898 25.94 9.38 30.63
CA PRO A 898 24.98 9.22 31.71
C PRO A 898 24.92 7.76 32.21
N ARG A 899 24.45 7.57 33.44
CA ARG A 899 24.16 6.27 34.07
C ARG A 899 22.65 6.03 34.15
N SER A 900 22.27 4.76 34.25
CA SER A 900 20.96 4.33 34.75
C SER A 900 20.82 4.60 36.24
N GLU A 901 19.64 5.00 36.69
CA GLU A 901 19.26 5.06 38.10
C GLU A 901 18.38 3.85 38.48
N GLU A 902 18.44 3.44 39.75
CA GLU A 902 17.82 2.22 40.27
C GLU A 902 16.61 2.53 41.18
N ILE A 903 15.78 1.51 41.42
CA ILE A 903 14.54 1.60 42.21
C ILE A 903 14.86 1.45 43.72
N PRO A 904 14.38 2.36 44.60
CA PRO A 904 14.24 2.10 46.03
C PRO A 904 12.90 1.42 46.34
N LEU A 905 12.90 0.39 47.20
CA LEU A 905 11.71 -0.43 47.47
C LEU A 905 11.66 -0.91 48.94
N GLU A 906 11.16 -0.07 49.85
CA GLU A 906 10.85 -0.36 51.28
C GLU A 906 9.80 0.68 51.77
N ASP A 907 8.81 0.41 52.66
CA ASP A 907 8.34 -0.89 53.16
C ASP A 907 6.89 -0.88 53.75
N PHE A 908 6.38 -2.08 54.09
CA PHE A 908 5.18 -2.47 54.89
C PHE A 908 3.87 -1.63 55.00
N ARG A 909 2.80 -2.23 54.44
CA ARG A 909 1.46 -2.52 55.01
C ARG A 909 0.77 -1.56 56.00
N HIS A 910 -0.48 -1.17 55.70
CA HIS A 910 -1.59 -1.20 56.67
C HIS A 910 -2.97 -1.48 56.01
N SER A 911 -3.96 -1.84 56.86
CA SER A 911 -5.36 -2.28 56.59
C SER A 911 -6.05 -1.71 55.33
N ARG A 912 -6.69 -2.50 54.43
CA ARG A 912 -8.02 -3.15 54.55
C ARG A 912 -9.13 -2.24 55.14
N GLN A 913 -10.12 -1.83 54.33
CA GLN A 913 -11.58 -2.06 54.56
C GLN A 913 -12.48 -1.52 53.42
N SER A 914 -13.67 -2.13 53.29
CA SER A 914 -14.93 -1.67 52.64
C SER A 914 -14.95 -1.00 51.26
N SER A 915 -15.53 -1.70 50.28
CA SER A 915 -16.47 -1.13 49.28
C SER A 915 -17.90 -1.15 49.85
N PRO A 916 -18.91 -0.41 49.30
CA PRO A 916 -19.64 -0.87 48.10
C PRO A 916 -20.28 0.26 47.22
N ALA A 917 -21.19 -0.12 46.31
CA ALA A 917 -22.26 0.69 45.68
C ALA A 917 -21.97 1.58 44.43
N SER A 918 -21.73 0.92 43.29
CA SER A 918 -22.51 1.02 42.02
C SER A 918 -23.05 2.35 41.43
N ARG A 919 -22.79 2.52 40.11
CA ARG A 919 -23.61 3.20 39.06
C ARG A 919 -23.69 4.75 39.13
N ASN A 920 -23.72 5.49 38.02
CA ASN A 920 -23.76 5.17 36.58
C ASN A 920 -22.93 6.20 35.77
N SER A 921 -22.25 5.76 34.71
CA SER A 921 -21.73 6.66 33.65
C SER A 921 -21.72 5.93 32.30
N SER A 922 -22.62 6.32 31.40
CA SER A 922 -22.71 5.77 30.05
C SER A 922 -21.75 6.49 29.09
N ASN A 923 -20.79 5.77 28.54
CA ASN A 923 -20.03 6.19 27.35
C ASN A 923 -19.85 4.98 26.43
N ALA A 924 -20.28 5.11 25.18
CA ALA A 924 -20.13 4.08 24.15
C ALA A 924 -19.08 4.54 23.13
N PRO A 925 -18.03 3.76 22.83
CA PRO A 925 -17.17 4.00 21.69
C PRO A 925 -17.80 3.45 20.40
N SER A 926 -17.56 4.14 19.29
CA SER A 926 -18.08 3.81 17.95
C SER A 926 -17.47 2.54 17.35
N ARG A 927 -18.25 1.83 16.52
CA ARG A 927 -17.78 0.67 15.75
C ARG A 927 -16.91 1.12 14.56
N SER A 928 -15.77 0.47 14.36
CA SER A 928 -15.19 0.29 13.03
C SER A 928 -15.80 -0.97 12.39
N HIS A 929 -16.04 -0.95 11.08
CA HIS A 929 -16.69 -2.04 10.35
C HIS A 929 -15.65 -2.89 9.60
N THR A 930 -15.69 -4.21 9.80
CA THR A 930 -15.06 -5.21 8.93
C THR A 930 -16.07 -6.33 8.63
N PRO A 931 -16.17 -6.81 7.37
CA PRO A 931 -17.19 -7.79 7.01
C PRO A 931 -16.75 -9.23 7.33
N SER A 932 -17.40 -9.86 8.32
CA SER A 932 -17.24 -11.29 8.62
C SER A 932 -18.06 -12.16 7.68
N ARG A 933 -17.46 -13.22 7.12
CA ARG A 933 -18.14 -14.21 6.27
C ARG A 933 -19.28 -14.91 7.02
N LEU A 934 -20.38 -15.16 6.32
CA LEU A 934 -21.42 -16.11 6.72
C LEU A 934 -20.88 -17.55 6.71
N ALA A 935 -21.38 -18.36 7.64
CA ALA A 935 -21.23 -19.82 7.64
C ALA A 935 -22.62 -20.45 7.81
N ASN A 936 -22.90 -21.51 7.05
CA ASN A 936 -24.21 -22.16 7.04
C ASN A 936 -24.36 -23.13 8.21
N GLU A 937 -25.51 -23.12 8.89
CA GLU A 937 -25.97 -24.26 9.69
C GLU A 937 -26.88 -25.20 8.86
N PRO A 938 -26.91 -26.51 9.15
CA PRO A 938 -27.63 -27.50 8.35
C PRO A 938 -29.13 -27.63 8.71
N LEU A 939 -29.90 -28.12 7.73
CA LEU A 939 -31.34 -28.38 7.84
C LEU A 939 -31.69 -29.51 8.82
N SER A 940 -32.91 -29.44 9.36
CA SER A 940 -33.65 -30.62 9.85
C SER A 940 -35.09 -30.61 9.32
N LEU A 941 -35.57 -31.81 8.97
CA LEU A 941 -36.93 -32.16 8.51
C LEU A 941 -37.69 -32.85 9.67
N PRO A 942 -38.98 -33.28 9.54
CA PRO A 942 -39.92 -33.20 8.41
C PRO A 942 -41.36 -32.69 8.75
N LYS A 943 -42.23 -32.44 7.76
CA LYS A 943 -43.40 -33.31 7.44
C LYS A 943 -44.42 -32.76 6.42
N GLU A 944 -44.76 -33.64 5.46
CA GLU A 944 -46.08 -33.96 4.90
C GLU A 944 -47.26 -32.98 5.08
N THR A 945 -47.75 -32.36 4.00
CA THR A 945 -49.02 -32.76 3.33
C THR A 945 -49.31 -31.98 2.03
N THR A 946 -50.04 -32.62 1.12
CA THR A 946 -50.70 -32.07 -0.10
C THR A 946 -52.22 -32.31 0.05
N PRO A 947 -53.16 -31.93 -0.88
CA PRO A 947 -53.00 -31.41 -2.25
C PRO A 947 -54.00 -30.27 -2.64
N SER A 948 -54.19 -30.05 -3.96
CA SER A 948 -55.36 -29.41 -4.64
C SER A 948 -55.60 -27.89 -4.48
N ALA A 949 -56.35 -27.20 -5.34
CA ALA A 949 -56.62 -27.30 -6.80
C ALA A 949 -57.44 -26.05 -7.28
N ASP A 950 -57.47 -25.81 -8.60
CA ASP A 950 -58.49 -25.05 -9.38
C ASP A 950 -58.74 -23.54 -9.14
N GLY A 951 -59.39 -22.88 -10.13
CA GLY A 951 -59.98 -21.52 -10.05
C GLY A 951 -59.00 -20.34 -10.24
N ALA A 952 -58.75 -19.71 -11.39
CA ALA A 952 -59.54 -19.35 -12.59
C ALA A 952 -60.39 -18.06 -12.48
N SER A 953 -60.03 -17.03 -13.28
CA SER A 953 -60.87 -15.89 -13.76
C SER A 953 -61.31 -14.83 -12.70
N THR A 954 -61.63 -13.55 -13.02
CA THR A 954 -61.73 -12.80 -14.31
C THR A 954 -61.54 -11.28 -14.09
N GLU A 955 -61.16 -10.55 -15.16
CA GLU A 955 -61.51 -9.11 -15.44
C GLU A 955 -61.09 -7.98 -14.47
N SER A 956 -60.96 -6.70 -14.87
CA SER A 956 -61.00 -5.98 -16.17
C SER A 956 -60.04 -4.78 -16.13
N LYS A 957 -59.25 -4.46 -17.17
CA LYS A 957 -59.50 -3.41 -18.22
C LYS A 957 -60.07 -2.08 -17.67
N THR A 958 -59.60 -0.89 -18.07
CA THR A 958 -59.34 -0.39 -19.46
C THR A 958 -58.16 0.61 -19.54
N LEU A 959 -57.32 0.59 -20.61
CA LEU A 959 -57.26 1.54 -21.77
C LEU A 959 -56.91 3.01 -21.39
N ASP A 960 -56.10 3.79 -22.12
CA ASP A 960 -55.45 3.66 -23.46
C ASP A 960 -54.27 4.71 -23.55
N GLN A 961 -53.49 4.99 -24.62
CA GLN A 961 -53.43 4.61 -26.05
C GLN A 961 -52.03 4.95 -26.66
N ASN A 962 -51.82 4.58 -27.95
CA ASN A 962 -50.94 5.18 -28.98
C ASN A 962 -49.39 5.00 -28.95
N SER A 963 -48.70 4.78 -30.09
CA SER A 963 -49.15 4.28 -31.42
C SER A 963 -47.99 3.93 -32.39
N LYS A 964 -48.08 2.74 -33.03
CA LYS A 964 -47.74 2.41 -34.46
C LYS A 964 -46.31 2.62 -35.02
N GLU A 965 -45.65 1.54 -35.50
CA GLU A 965 -45.46 1.11 -36.93
C GLU A 965 -44.40 1.95 -37.69
N THR A 966 -43.44 1.42 -38.47
CA THR A 966 -43.44 0.39 -39.55
C THR A 966 -42.03 -0.28 -39.69
N SER A 967 -41.63 -1.09 -40.70
CA SER A 967 -42.18 -2.33 -41.32
C SER A 967 -41.16 -2.98 -42.29
N PHE A 968 -41.26 -4.31 -42.57
CA PHE A 968 -40.71 -5.04 -43.75
C PHE A 968 -39.16 -5.27 -43.83
N ILE A 969 -38.59 -6.30 -44.50
CA ILE A 969 -39.16 -7.46 -45.26
C ILE A 969 -38.31 -8.76 -45.07
N ALA A 970 -39.04 -9.88 -45.03
CA ALA A 970 -38.83 -11.31 -45.37
C ALA A 970 -37.55 -11.82 -46.13
N HIS A 971 -37.26 -13.14 -46.33
CA HIS A 971 -38.19 -14.28 -46.52
C HIS A 971 -37.54 -15.71 -46.53
N LYS A 972 -38.23 -16.74 -45.97
CA LYS A 972 -38.22 -18.22 -46.33
C LYS A 972 -36.89 -19.02 -46.23
N MET A 973 -36.83 -20.37 -46.10
CA MET A 973 -37.77 -21.52 -45.93
C MET A 973 -37.28 -22.38 -44.72
N LYS A 974 -38.01 -23.21 -43.94
CA LYS A 974 -39.21 -24.11 -44.06
C LYS A 974 -38.84 -25.61 -44.22
N GLY A 975 -39.21 -26.45 -43.24
CA GLY A 975 -38.94 -27.92 -43.16
C GLY A 975 -38.28 -28.29 -41.82
N ASN A 976 -38.87 -28.93 -40.80
CA ASN A 976 -40.10 -29.73 -40.58
C ASN A 976 -39.92 -31.27 -40.63
N VAL A 977 -40.14 -31.93 -39.48
CA VAL A 977 -40.49 -33.36 -39.25
C VAL A 977 -39.38 -34.42 -39.11
N GLU A 978 -39.64 -35.32 -38.13
CA GLU A 978 -39.14 -36.68 -37.86
C GLU A 978 -37.75 -36.97 -37.27
N THR A 979 -37.72 -38.13 -36.60
CA THR A 979 -36.75 -38.66 -35.63
C THR A 979 -35.58 -39.41 -36.26
N VAL A 980 -34.42 -39.30 -35.61
CA VAL A 980 -33.68 -40.46 -35.07
C VAL A 980 -33.37 -40.17 -33.60
#